data_AF-A0A524NLI0-F1
#
_entry.id   AF-A0A524NLI0-F1
#
_cell.length_a   1.000
_cell.length_b   1.000
_cell.length_c   1.000
_cell.angle_alpha   90.00
_cell.angle_beta   90.00
_cell.angle_gamma   90.00
#
_symmetry.space_group_name_H-M   'P 1'
#
loop_
_entity.id
_entity.type
_entity.pdbx_description
1 polymer ?
#
loop_
_entity_poly.entity_id
_entity_poly.type
_entity_poly.pdbx_seq_one_letter_code
_entity_poly.pdbx_strand_id
1 'polypeptide(L)'
;MAQSEDQQRCVRTRHQGFEKMLKEQAGEARRCLKDAAKDQLAASFGACLGADAKGGVEKRRFKNIDKALKDCTEAPSFGPRDVATVNATAIQSQGAMLEDVFGSALDTAIARQAVAPDAAKCQQAVYKAVDGCQRSKLTGVGKCIKKGLQDGSVAGEAGVAACADGIDSGADDAKVLKACGTGKILKQIRKRCDATGVNLTAAFPGCSAAGDSASLARCLDSVVECRVCLSLNRADFLDRDCDAFDDGAKNGSCLGVDRWGGHTSVESGATGRFRVEEIDGLWHLITPDGHGFFAAAVNSVTQGAFSPPIGTNPYKDNILALYGSEDVWVEVSLERLQRWNFNTVGAFGQVISAGRMPYTPVRDFNSTAPEVPGWPAGQTGKRVRDYFDPGWPAAAALRAEDLRFCAEDPFCIGAFSDNELAWGPGVFMVGTYMDAYMSLPASAPGKLELQAFFEERYADLAAFNAVWGLGLASFDELQDLDSIGSDLVCEDGGRTADRRAFMVCVATRYFEVVHDALRTLGSDMLILGPRFTTTSVGPDVIGAAAPYLDVISLNHYLLDAGALSIFAGNGGVLYDYYFLDNRFADLDEINTLSGRPLMITEYTTRVPTPGVAVLFPPFFPTYETQEERTGAYEEYQRQVLSRPFMVGTHWFQWEDQPATGRGDGENSRFGLVNIEDTPYELLTERMTFMNALTPERPLPAPPPVFFPDPGAFVADVAGFTEFSSSNIITAQTVAGALGTRVFSIAPTGSDRTGFYVGILPGQNVASAATSGPLVLEAGIPDASGHAPLMLAQDVVLGVQALVGDVICLRLTAAGSSGTLSCDGAMGHDVTVTSEAGELAPPETTQAFLGTDSGPGAATLMVVTEIAQLPAGAALTDCLTTDQYDPPRVRAFSTAITTVTKGSEELILSGENFVCGDAGTSWPLGDSPGMLGFGLPSFDSRVPGGNLAGGLLFADRADACP
;
A
#
# COMPACT_ATOMS: atom_id res chain seq x y z
N MET A 1 45.03 17.60 9.23
CA MET A 1 46.38 17.00 9.40
C MET A 1 46.77 16.32 8.09
N ALA A 2 48.05 16.31 7.72
CA ALA A 2 48.50 15.62 6.50
C ALA A 2 48.21 14.12 6.58
N GLN A 3 47.78 13.52 5.48
CA GLN A 3 47.51 12.07 5.42
C GLN A 3 48.79 11.25 5.65
N SER A 4 48.66 10.15 6.42
CA SER A 4 49.69 9.14 6.56
C SER A 4 50.05 8.51 5.21
N GLU A 5 51.20 7.85 5.08
CA GLU A 5 51.57 7.18 3.82
C GLU A 5 50.55 6.11 3.40
N ASP A 6 49.90 5.46 4.36
CA ASP A 6 48.87 4.45 4.14
C ASP A 6 47.53 5.07 3.71
N GLN A 7 47.13 6.19 4.33
CA GLN A 7 45.98 6.99 3.87
C GLN A 7 46.19 7.48 2.43
N GLN A 8 47.37 8.02 2.12
CA GLN A 8 47.69 8.47 0.76
C GLN A 8 47.70 7.30 -0.24
N ARG A 9 48.18 6.12 0.18
CA ARG A 9 48.14 4.90 -0.64
C ARG A 9 46.70 4.50 -0.92
N CYS A 10 45.84 4.59 0.09
CA CYS A 10 44.43 4.28 -0.05
C CYS A 10 43.73 5.21 -1.06
N VAL A 11 43.88 6.54 -0.91
CA VAL A 11 43.31 7.53 -1.85
C VAL A 11 43.73 7.23 -3.29
N ARG A 12 45.03 7.01 -3.52
CA ARG A 12 45.55 6.68 -4.87
C ARG A 12 44.96 5.38 -5.41
N THR A 13 44.82 4.35 -4.56
CA THR A 13 44.26 3.06 -4.97
C THR A 13 42.80 3.19 -5.34
N ARG A 14 42.01 3.94 -4.57
CA ARG A 14 40.58 4.15 -4.84
C ARG A 14 40.35 4.98 -6.10
N HIS A 15 41.07 6.07 -6.34
CA HIS A 15 40.98 6.77 -7.64
C HIS A 15 41.38 5.90 -8.83
N GLN A 16 42.44 5.08 -8.72
CA GLN A 16 42.78 4.13 -9.77
C GLN A 16 41.68 3.08 -9.98
N GLY A 17 41.01 2.68 -8.89
CA GLY A 17 39.82 1.85 -8.92
C GLY A 17 38.70 2.52 -9.70
N PHE A 18 38.43 3.80 -9.42
CA PHE A 18 37.43 4.62 -10.08
C PHE A 18 37.66 4.66 -11.60
N GLU A 19 38.86 5.04 -12.02
CA GLU A 19 39.25 5.12 -13.44
C GLU A 19 39.09 3.78 -14.17
N LYS A 20 39.43 2.67 -13.49
CA LYS A 20 39.32 1.33 -14.06
C LYS A 20 37.87 0.87 -14.13
N MET A 21 37.07 1.11 -13.12
CA MET A 21 35.65 0.74 -13.12
C MET A 21 34.90 1.49 -14.21
N LEU A 22 35.08 2.81 -14.27
CA LEU A 22 34.48 3.64 -15.32
C LEU A 22 34.83 3.13 -16.71
N LYS A 23 36.10 2.72 -16.93
CA LYS A 23 36.55 2.18 -18.21
C LYS A 23 35.83 0.88 -18.60
N GLU A 24 35.57 -0.01 -17.64
CA GLU A 24 34.85 -1.27 -17.91
C GLU A 24 33.38 -0.96 -18.21
N GLN A 25 32.71 -0.16 -17.38
CA GLN A 25 31.31 0.25 -17.62
C GLN A 25 31.14 1.01 -18.94
N ALA A 26 32.08 1.87 -19.30
CA ALA A 26 32.06 2.55 -20.60
C ALA A 26 32.21 1.56 -21.78
N GLY A 27 32.88 0.43 -21.55
CA GLY A 27 32.92 -0.69 -22.48
C GLY A 27 31.53 -1.26 -22.74
N GLU A 28 30.77 -1.48 -21.67
CA GLU A 28 29.39 -1.94 -21.71
C GLU A 28 28.48 -0.93 -22.39
N ALA A 29 28.54 0.35 -21.99
CA ALA A 29 27.76 1.44 -22.60
C ALA A 29 27.95 1.52 -24.12
N ARG A 30 29.20 1.45 -24.59
CA ARG A 30 29.49 1.42 -26.04
C ARG A 30 29.01 0.16 -26.74
N ARG A 31 29.01 -0.98 -26.06
CA ARG A 31 28.45 -2.21 -26.62
C ARG A 31 26.94 -2.05 -26.76
N CYS A 32 26.25 -1.63 -25.70
CA CYS A 32 24.81 -1.42 -25.71
C CYS A 32 24.39 -0.42 -26.77
N LEU A 33 25.12 0.70 -26.92
CA LEU A 33 24.89 1.66 -27.99
C LEU A 33 25.02 1.03 -29.40
N LYS A 34 25.98 0.13 -29.58
CA LYS A 34 26.18 -0.58 -30.84
C LYS A 34 25.09 -1.62 -31.10
N ASP A 35 24.65 -2.32 -30.06
CA ASP A 35 23.63 -3.37 -30.15
C ASP A 35 22.24 -2.73 -30.37
N ALA A 36 21.93 -1.63 -29.69
CA ALA A 36 20.78 -0.76 -29.92
C ALA A 36 20.72 -0.29 -31.37
N ALA A 37 21.82 0.27 -31.88
CA ALA A 37 21.91 0.70 -33.27
C ALA A 37 21.71 -0.44 -34.28
N LYS A 38 21.82 -1.71 -33.88
CA LYS A 38 21.64 -2.86 -34.77
C LYS A 38 20.32 -3.60 -34.56
N ASP A 39 19.44 -3.09 -33.70
CA ASP A 39 18.24 -3.81 -33.24
C ASP A 39 18.59 -5.18 -32.62
N GLN A 40 19.69 -5.23 -31.84
CA GLN A 40 20.20 -6.45 -31.20
C GLN A 40 20.08 -6.41 -29.67
N LEU A 41 19.37 -5.44 -29.10
CA LEU A 41 19.05 -5.45 -27.67
C LEU A 41 18.04 -6.57 -27.40
N ALA A 42 18.30 -7.37 -26.36
CA ALA A 42 17.39 -8.43 -25.93
C ALA A 42 16.14 -7.88 -25.21
N ALA A 43 16.25 -6.68 -24.64
CA ALA A 43 15.20 -5.96 -23.93
C ALA A 43 15.40 -4.44 -24.16
N SER A 44 15.46 -3.63 -23.11
CA SER A 44 15.74 -2.19 -23.18
C SER A 44 17.23 -1.85 -23.13
N PHE A 45 17.56 -0.59 -23.42
CA PHE A 45 18.89 -0.04 -23.26
C PHE A 45 19.39 -0.16 -21.81
N GLY A 46 18.52 0.17 -20.85
CA GLY A 46 18.81 0.05 -19.41
C GLY A 46 19.15 -1.39 -19.00
N ALA A 47 18.35 -2.36 -19.47
CA ALA A 47 18.63 -3.79 -19.24
C ALA A 47 19.99 -4.21 -19.81
N CYS A 48 20.38 -3.70 -20.98
CA CYS A 48 21.69 -3.99 -21.55
C CYS A 48 22.86 -3.44 -20.71
N LEU A 49 22.70 -2.24 -20.13
CA LEU A 49 23.71 -1.63 -19.27
C LEU A 49 23.91 -2.42 -17.97
N GLY A 50 22.83 -2.94 -17.39
CA GLY A 50 22.86 -3.76 -16.18
C GLY A 50 23.35 -5.19 -16.40
N ALA A 51 23.16 -5.75 -17.60
CA ALA A 51 23.43 -7.17 -17.87
C ALA A 51 24.90 -7.61 -17.73
N ASP A 52 25.86 -6.68 -17.73
CA ASP A 52 27.32 -6.96 -17.75
C ASP A 52 27.67 -8.19 -18.61
N ALA A 53 27.28 -8.19 -19.89
CA ALA A 53 27.23 -9.43 -20.70
C ALA A 53 28.58 -10.16 -20.85
N LYS A 54 29.71 -9.55 -20.46
CA LYS A 54 31.05 -10.16 -20.45
C LYS A 54 31.61 -10.39 -19.04
N GLY A 55 30.84 -10.09 -18.00
CA GLY A 55 31.26 -10.14 -16.59
C GLY A 55 32.41 -9.18 -16.27
N GLY A 56 32.61 -8.15 -17.09
CA GLY A 56 33.78 -7.27 -17.02
C GLY A 56 33.69 -6.27 -15.87
N VAL A 57 32.49 -5.74 -15.65
CA VAL A 57 32.19 -4.77 -14.59
C VAL A 57 32.26 -5.46 -13.25
N GLU A 58 31.63 -6.61 -13.11
CA GLU A 58 31.60 -7.34 -11.84
C GLU A 58 32.96 -7.90 -11.46
N LYS A 59 33.69 -8.47 -12.43
CA LYS A 59 35.10 -8.86 -12.22
C LYS A 59 35.98 -7.69 -11.82
N ARG A 60 35.68 -6.47 -12.29
CA ARG A 60 36.42 -5.27 -11.89
C ARG A 60 36.05 -4.83 -10.48
N ARG A 61 34.78 -4.95 -10.08
CA ARG A 61 34.27 -4.65 -8.75
C ARG A 61 35.08 -5.41 -7.70
N PHE A 62 35.16 -6.73 -7.84
CA PHE A 62 35.96 -7.58 -6.94
C PHE A 62 37.45 -7.22 -6.94
N LYS A 63 38.05 -6.98 -8.11
CA LYS A 63 39.46 -6.56 -8.19
C LYS A 63 39.74 -5.23 -7.49
N ASN A 64 38.79 -4.30 -7.52
CA ASN A 64 38.91 -3.03 -6.84
C ASN A 64 38.77 -3.23 -5.33
N ILE A 65 37.83 -4.06 -4.88
CA ILE A 65 37.65 -4.44 -3.47
C ILE A 65 38.91 -5.13 -2.92
N ASP A 66 39.40 -6.18 -3.58
CA ASP A 66 40.62 -6.90 -3.18
C ASP A 66 41.82 -5.96 -3.03
N LYS A 67 41.95 -5.03 -3.98
CA LYS A 67 43.05 -4.08 -3.97
C LYS A 67 42.88 -3.02 -2.87
N ALA A 68 41.65 -2.58 -2.59
CA ALA A 68 41.36 -1.67 -1.49
C ALA A 68 41.62 -2.36 -0.14
N LEU A 69 41.13 -3.58 0.09
CA LEU A 69 41.40 -4.36 1.31
C LEU A 69 42.90 -4.51 1.59
N LYS A 70 43.71 -4.62 0.53
CA LYS A 70 45.17 -4.72 0.65
C LYS A 70 45.86 -3.38 0.91
N ASP A 71 45.45 -2.31 0.22
CA ASP A 71 46.19 -1.04 0.18
C ASP A 71 45.59 0.05 1.08
N CYS A 72 44.40 -0.16 1.65
CA CYS A 72 43.66 0.76 2.52
C CYS A 72 43.57 0.23 3.95
N THR A 73 44.71 0.10 4.62
CA THR A 73 44.79 -0.31 6.04
C THR A 73 44.35 0.78 7.01
N GLU A 74 44.36 2.05 6.56
CA GLU A 74 43.88 3.21 7.31
C GLU A 74 42.91 4.01 6.43
N ALA A 75 41.78 4.42 7.01
CA ALA A 75 40.80 5.25 6.31
C ALA A 75 41.39 6.64 6.03
N PRO A 76 41.28 7.15 4.78
CA PRO A 76 41.81 8.46 4.44
C PRO A 76 40.99 9.58 5.10
N SER A 77 41.66 10.63 5.55
CA SER A 77 41.00 11.80 6.16
C SER A 77 40.30 12.72 5.16
N PHE A 78 40.50 12.51 3.84
CA PHE A 78 39.86 13.22 2.73
C PHE A 78 40.06 12.42 1.42
N GLY A 79 39.27 12.70 0.39
CA GLY A 79 39.22 11.89 -0.84
C GLY A 79 38.30 10.68 -0.69
N PRO A 80 38.42 9.64 -1.54
CA PRO A 80 37.40 8.61 -1.59
C PRO A 80 37.38 7.77 -0.31
N ARG A 81 36.26 7.81 0.41
CA ARG A 81 36.12 7.20 1.75
C ARG A 81 35.95 5.69 1.73
N ASP A 82 35.46 5.15 0.63
CA ASP A 82 35.25 3.72 0.45
C ASP A 82 35.37 3.33 -1.04
N VAL A 83 35.47 2.02 -1.32
CA VAL A 83 35.63 1.50 -2.69
C VAL A 83 34.29 1.21 -3.37
N ALA A 84 33.21 1.07 -2.60
CA ALA A 84 31.88 0.75 -3.07
C ALA A 84 31.21 1.97 -3.72
N THR A 85 31.24 3.14 -3.08
CA THR A 85 30.86 4.45 -3.62
C THR A 85 31.65 4.75 -4.88
N VAL A 86 32.97 4.51 -4.89
CA VAL A 86 33.79 4.68 -6.09
C VAL A 86 33.31 3.81 -7.25
N ASN A 87 33.03 2.53 -7.00
CA ASN A 87 32.56 1.61 -8.03
C ASN A 87 31.17 2.00 -8.54
N ALA A 88 30.25 2.30 -7.63
CA ALA A 88 28.88 2.66 -7.95
C ALA A 88 28.79 4.00 -8.68
N THR A 89 29.56 4.99 -8.24
CA THR A 89 29.66 6.29 -8.91
C THR A 89 30.16 6.12 -10.33
N ALA A 90 31.16 5.25 -10.58
CA ALA A 90 31.58 4.93 -11.95
C ALA A 90 30.47 4.27 -12.79
N ILE A 91 29.71 3.36 -12.21
CA ILE A 91 28.64 2.66 -12.93
C ILE A 91 27.53 3.65 -13.31
N GLN A 92 27.01 4.39 -12.31
CA GLN A 92 25.96 5.38 -12.48
C GLN A 92 26.38 6.49 -13.45
N SER A 93 27.61 6.99 -13.32
CA SER A 93 28.15 8.07 -14.15
C SER A 93 28.13 7.75 -15.64
N GLN A 94 28.26 6.47 -16.03
CA GLN A 94 28.14 6.08 -17.45
C GLN A 94 26.71 5.95 -17.95
N GLY A 95 25.78 5.48 -17.11
CA GLY A 95 24.37 5.44 -17.46
C GLY A 95 23.84 6.85 -17.69
N ALA A 96 24.07 7.73 -16.70
CA ALA A 96 23.64 9.11 -16.76
C ALA A 96 24.31 9.90 -17.90
N MET A 97 25.59 9.64 -18.21
CA MET A 97 26.25 10.24 -19.39
C MET A 97 25.56 9.91 -20.72
N LEU A 98 24.96 8.73 -20.87
CA LEU A 98 24.20 8.41 -22.08
C LEU A 98 22.92 9.23 -22.17
N GLU A 99 22.23 9.38 -21.05
CA GLU A 99 21.00 10.17 -20.95
C GLU A 99 21.29 11.66 -21.17
N ASP A 100 22.37 12.19 -20.61
CA ASP A 100 22.79 13.59 -20.83
C ASP A 100 23.10 13.88 -22.31
N VAL A 101 23.60 12.89 -23.05
CA VAL A 101 23.99 13.03 -24.46
C VAL A 101 22.80 12.80 -25.40
N PHE A 102 21.96 11.82 -25.10
CA PHE A 102 20.92 11.32 -26.01
C PHE A 102 19.49 11.61 -25.55
N GLY A 103 19.29 12.15 -24.35
CA GLY A 103 17.99 12.28 -23.67
C GLY A 103 17.61 11.02 -22.89
N SER A 104 16.62 11.14 -22.00
CA SER A 104 16.15 10.05 -21.12
C SER A 104 15.52 8.87 -21.88
N ALA A 105 14.90 9.11 -23.02
CA ALA A 105 14.25 8.09 -23.85
C ALA A 105 15.23 7.33 -24.78
N LEU A 106 16.27 6.72 -24.20
CA LEU A 106 17.38 6.08 -24.93
C LEU A 106 16.92 5.07 -26.01
N ASP A 107 15.92 4.25 -25.72
CA ASP A 107 15.41 3.23 -26.66
C ASP A 107 14.89 3.83 -27.98
N THR A 108 14.47 5.10 -27.96
CA THR A 108 13.97 5.81 -29.13
C THR A 108 14.98 6.81 -29.71
N ALA A 109 15.86 7.36 -28.87
CA ALA A 109 16.84 8.36 -29.27
C ALA A 109 18.03 7.77 -30.04
N ILE A 110 18.37 6.50 -29.82
CA ILE A 110 19.47 5.85 -30.54
C ILE A 110 19.06 5.50 -31.97
N ALA A 111 19.79 6.06 -32.93
CA ALA A 111 19.55 5.87 -34.35
C ALA A 111 19.84 4.42 -34.76
N ARG A 112 18.84 3.80 -35.39
CA ARG A 112 18.92 2.44 -35.92
C ARG A 112 19.65 2.41 -37.25
N GLN A 113 20.67 1.56 -37.37
CA GLN A 113 21.53 1.45 -38.55
C GLN A 113 20.76 1.01 -39.80
N ALA A 114 19.67 0.25 -39.64
CA ALA A 114 18.79 -0.14 -40.73
C ALA A 114 18.00 1.04 -41.33
N VAL A 115 17.73 2.07 -40.52
CA VAL A 115 16.90 3.23 -40.90
C VAL A 115 17.76 4.46 -41.21
N ALA A 116 18.72 4.77 -40.34
CA ALA A 116 19.58 5.95 -40.40
C ALA A 116 21.05 5.55 -40.15
N PRO A 117 21.71 4.86 -41.10
CA PRO A 117 23.04 4.29 -40.92
C PRO A 117 24.13 5.32 -40.60
N ASP A 118 24.02 6.54 -41.11
CA ASP A 118 25.01 7.59 -40.87
C ASP A 118 24.79 8.29 -39.52
N ALA A 119 23.54 8.48 -39.10
CA ALA A 119 23.22 8.94 -37.74
C ALA A 119 23.71 7.93 -36.68
N ALA A 120 23.48 6.63 -36.90
CA ALA A 120 23.96 5.56 -36.02
C ALA A 120 25.49 5.56 -35.87
N LYS A 121 26.22 5.73 -36.98
CA LYS A 121 27.70 5.83 -36.96
C LYS A 121 28.19 7.13 -36.31
N CYS A 122 27.47 8.24 -36.52
CA CYS A 122 27.73 9.53 -35.90
C CYS A 122 27.61 9.42 -34.38
N GLN A 123 26.47 8.97 -33.85
CA GLN A 123 26.23 8.79 -32.42
C GLN A 123 27.29 7.90 -31.76
N GLN A 124 27.57 6.71 -32.34
CA GLN A 124 28.59 5.79 -31.81
C GLN A 124 30.00 6.41 -31.77
N ALA A 125 30.38 7.17 -32.79
CA ALA A 125 31.71 7.77 -32.86
C ALA A 125 31.86 8.98 -31.92
N VAL A 126 30.82 9.81 -31.81
CA VAL A 126 30.79 10.98 -30.93
C VAL A 126 30.74 10.55 -29.47
N TYR A 127 29.86 9.62 -29.09
CA TYR A 127 29.80 9.10 -27.71
C TYR A 127 31.13 8.46 -27.28
N LYS A 128 31.81 7.73 -28.18
CA LYS A 128 33.15 7.20 -27.90
C LYS A 128 34.18 8.30 -27.66
N ALA A 129 34.03 9.48 -28.26
CA ALA A 129 34.89 10.63 -27.99
C ALA A 129 34.53 11.29 -26.65
N VAL A 130 33.25 11.42 -26.33
CA VAL A 130 32.71 11.89 -25.03
C VAL A 130 33.24 11.05 -23.87
N ASP A 131 33.07 9.72 -23.90
CA ASP A 131 33.69 8.82 -22.91
C ASP A 131 35.21 9.02 -22.81
N GLY A 132 35.86 9.17 -23.96
CA GLY A 132 37.29 9.39 -24.04
C GLY A 132 37.73 10.68 -23.33
N CYS A 133 36.91 11.73 -23.39
CA CYS A 133 37.13 12.98 -22.67
C CYS A 133 36.94 12.79 -21.16
N GLN A 134 35.80 12.25 -20.72
CA GLN A 134 35.49 12.00 -19.31
C GLN A 134 36.60 11.20 -18.61
N ARG A 135 37.04 10.10 -19.24
CA ARG A 135 38.13 9.28 -18.71
C ARG A 135 39.47 10.01 -18.67
N SER A 136 39.73 10.87 -19.65
CA SER A 136 40.98 11.65 -19.67
C SER A 136 40.99 12.68 -18.55
N LYS A 137 39.86 13.34 -18.27
CA LYS A 137 39.70 14.26 -17.14
C LYS A 137 39.93 13.55 -15.80
N LEU A 138 39.23 12.44 -15.54
CA LEU A 138 39.41 11.68 -14.29
C LEU A 138 40.84 11.15 -14.10
N THR A 139 41.48 10.63 -15.16
CA THR A 139 42.90 10.27 -15.09
C THR A 139 43.82 11.48 -14.85
N GLY A 140 43.45 12.66 -15.35
CA GLY A 140 44.14 13.92 -15.05
C GLY A 140 44.06 14.26 -13.56
N VAL A 141 42.85 14.23 -13.00
CA VAL A 141 42.58 14.49 -11.58
C VAL A 141 43.34 13.50 -10.69
N GLY A 142 43.25 12.20 -10.98
CA GLY A 142 43.98 11.18 -10.24
C GLY A 142 45.51 11.35 -10.26
N LYS A 143 46.08 11.84 -11.37
CA LYS A 143 47.51 12.20 -11.44
C LYS A 143 47.83 13.42 -10.58
N CYS A 144 46.98 14.45 -10.63
CA CYS A 144 47.16 15.66 -9.84
C CYS A 144 47.13 15.32 -8.34
N ILE A 145 46.12 14.58 -7.89
CA ILE A 145 46.00 14.13 -6.49
C ILE A 145 47.20 13.29 -6.09
N LYS A 146 47.61 12.31 -6.92
CA LYS A 146 48.80 11.51 -6.64
C LYS A 146 50.04 12.39 -6.41
N LYS A 147 50.27 13.38 -7.27
CA LYS A 147 51.42 14.29 -7.16
C LYS A 147 51.29 15.17 -5.92
N GLY A 148 50.10 15.74 -5.70
CA GLY A 148 49.81 16.64 -4.59
C GLY A 148 49.91 15.98 -3.21
N LEU A 149 49.56 14.70 -3.10
CA LEU A 149 49.80 13.92 -1.89
C LEU A 149 51.29 13.67 -1.65
N GLN A 150 52.08 13.46 -2.72
CA GLN A 150 53.53 13.20 -2.63
C GLN A 150 54.33 14.45 -2.27
N ASP A 151 53.93 15.63 -2.76
CA ASP A 151 54.61 16.90 -2.49
C ASP A 151 53.96 17.73 -1.35
N GLY A 152 52.83 17.26 -0.82
CA GLY A 152 52.10 17.88 0.28
C GLY A 152 51.19 19.04 -0.10
N SER A 153 51.06 19.37 -1.40
CA SER A 153 50.15 20.43 -1.86
C SER A 153 48.67 20.07 -1.79
N VAL A 154 48.32 18.79 -1.73
CA VAL A 154 46.95 18.30 -1.47
C VAL A 154 46.88 17.79 -0.03
N ALA A 155 46.35 18.62 0.87
CA ALA A 155 46.29 18.35 2.31
C ALA A 155 44.85 18.30 2.86
N GLY A 156 43.84 18.30 2.00
CA GLY A 156 42.42 18.31 2.34
C GLY A 156 41.53 18.29 1.08
N GLU A 157 40.21 18.25 1.28
CA GLU A 157 39.19 18.25 0.22
C GLU A 157 39.34 19.44 -0.73
N ALA A 158 39.70 20.63 -0.22
CA ALA A 158 39.97 21.80 -1.05
C ALA A 158 41.13 21.59 -2.04
N GLY A 159 42.16 20.80 -1.68
CA GLY A 159 43.25 20.45 -2.58
C GLY A 159 42.81 19.44 -3.65
N VAL A 160 41.92 18.52 -3.30
CA VAL A 160 41.31 17.58 -4.25
C VAL A 160 40.44 18.33 -5.25
N ALA A 161 39.60 19.27 -4.77
CA ALA A 161 38.80 20.15 -5.60
C ALA A 161 39.68 21.01 -6.53
N ALA A 162 40.74 21.63 -6.02
CA ALA A 162 41.68 22.40 -6.83
C ALA A 162 42.35 21.58 -7.94
N CYS A 163 42.62 20.29 -7.68
CA CYS A 163 43.10 19.37 -8.72
C CYS A 163 42.07 19.16 -9.84
N ALA A 164 40.78 19.09 -9.50
CA ALA A 164 39.72 18.97 -10.48
C ALA A 164 39.51 20.30 -11.25
N ASP A 165 39.47 21.43 -10.56
CA ASP A 165 39.32 22.76 -11.17
C ASP A 165 40.49 23.08 -12.13
N GLY A 166 41.72 22.66 -11.80
CA GLY A 166 42.88 22.80 -12.67
C GLY A 166 42.80 21.96 -13.96
N ILE A 167 42.12 20.80 -13.90
CA ILE A 167 41.87 19.97 -15.07
C ILE A 167 40.72 20.53 -15.92
N ASP A 168 39.70 21.09 -15.29
CA ASP A 168 38.55 21.70 -15.97
C ASP A 168 38.91 23.02 -16.66
N SER A 169 39.70 23.87 -16.02
CA SER A 169 40.24 25.11 -16.62
C SER A 169 41.24 24.89 -17.77
N GLY A 170 41.59 23.63 -18.09
CA GLY A 170 42.47 23.29 -19.20
C GLY A 170 43.93 23.68 -18.99
N ALA A 171 44.33 23.95 -17.74
CA ALA A 171 45.56 24.67 -17.45
C ALA A 171 46.85 23.97 -17.89
N ASP A 172 46.95 22.62 -17.94
CA ASP A 172 48.24 21.96 -18.32
C ASP A 172 48.19 20.45 -18.69
N ASP A 173 47.04 19.79 -18.95
CA ASP A 173 47.03 18.36 -19.40
C ASP A 173 46.75 18.23 -20.92
N ALA A 174 47.83 18.10 -21.69
CA ALA A 174 47.79 17.90 -23.15
C ALA A 174 46.95 16.67 -23.59
N LYS A 175 46.71 15.68 -22.72
CA LYS A 175 45.82 14.55 -23.05
C LYS A 175 44.35 14.93 -22.92
N VAL A 176 44.00 15.75 -21.94
CA VAL A 176 42.62 16.27 -21.76
C VAL A 176 42.27 17.19 -22.93
N LEU A 177 43.12 18.16 -23.25
CA LEU A 177 42.93 19.06 -24.40
C LEU A 177 42.78 18.30 -25.74
N LYS A 178 43.50 17.18 -25.89
CA LYS A 178 43.38 16.33 -27.09
C LYS A 178 42.09 15.51 -27.11
N ALA A 179 41.51 15.18 -25.97
CA ALA A 179 40.32 14.34 -25.86
C ALA A 179 39.02 15.14 -25.90
N CYS A 180 38.99 16.30 -25.26
CA CYS A 180 37.81 17.12 -24.97
C CYS A 180 37.60 18.26 -25.98
N GLY A 181 36.45 18.94 -25.92
CA GLY A 181 36.07 20.12 -26.69
C GLY A 181 36.47 20.10 -28.17
N THR A 182 37.32 21.06 -28.57
CA THR A 182 37.86 21.20 -29.95
C THR A 182 38.79 20.06 -30.40
N GLY A 183 39.15 19.14 -29.51
CA GLY A 183 40.00 17.98 -29.75
C GLY A 183 39.27 16.84 -30.46
N LYS A 184 39.12 15.68 -29.79
CA LYS A 184 38.53 14.48 -30.42
C LYS A 184 37.02 14.60 -30.63
N ILE A 185 36.28 15.27 -29.74
CA ILE A 185 34.82 15.42 -29.86
C ILE A 185 34.47 16.16 -31.16
N LEU A 186 34.92 17.40 -31.31
CA LEU A 186 34.71 18.19 -32.54
C LEU A 186 35.22 17.48 -33.80
N LYS A 187 36.38 16.80 -33.71
CA LYS A 187 36.92 16.03 -34.84
C LYS A 187 36.02 14.87 -35.25
N GLN A 188 35.38 14.16 -34.31
CA GLN A 188 34.45 13.08 -34.65
C GLN A 188 33.15 13.64 -35.22
N ILE A 189 32.60 14.73 -34.66
CA ILE A 189 31.39 15.37 -35.20
C ILE A 189 31.61 15.74 -36.68
N ARG A 190 32.69 16.47 -36.99
CA ARG A 190 33.02 16.84 -38.38
C ARG A 190 33.22 15.65 -39.30
N LYS A 191 33.88 14.60 -38.80
CA LYS A 191 34.23 13.43 -39.62
C LYS A 191 33.04 12.50 -39.86
N ARG A 192 32.11 12.39 -38.91
CA ARG A 192 31.09 11.33 -38.88
C ARG A 192 29.67 11.83 -38.96
N CYS A 193 29.44 13.10 -38.70
CA CYS A 193 28.12 13.72 -38.72
C CYS A 193 28.04 14.71 -39.89
N ASP A 194 28.93 15.72 -39.91
CA ASP A 194 28.91 16.76 -40.96
C ASP A 194 29.21 16.20 -42.34
N ALA A 195 30.23 15.33 -42.43
CA ALA A 195 30.65 14.70 -43.69
C ALA A 195 29.54 13.89 -44.38
N THR A 196 28.47 13.55 -43.65
CA THR A 196 27.34 12.75 -44.12
C THR A 196 25.99 13.48 -43.96
N GLY A 197 25.98 14.75 -43.56
CA GLY A 197 24.77 15.56 -43.43
C GLY A 197 23.78 15.11 -42.34
N VAL A 198 24.27 14.55 -41.23
CA VAL A 198 23.41 14.14 -40.10
C VAL A 198 22.80 15.37 -39.42
N ASN A 199 21.50 15.34 -39.15
CA ASN A 199 20.83 16.35 -38.32
C ASN A 199 21.32 16.21 -36.87
N LEU A 200 22.16 17.16 -36.43
CA LEU A 200 22.81 17.12 -35.12
C LEU A 200 21.82 17.21 -33.95
N THR A 201 20.83 18.10 -34.04
CA THR A 201 19.79 18.28 -33.02
C THR A 201 18.99 16.99 -32.80
N ALA A 202 18.63 16.29 -33.88
CA ALA A 202 17.91 15.02 -33.78
C ALA A 202 18.82 13.87 -33.30
N ALA A 203 20.11 13.89 -33.63
CA ALA A 203 21.05 12.84 -33.25
C ALA A 203 21.55 12.96 -31.81
N PHE A 204 21.50 14.14 -31.20
CA PHE A 204 21.93 14.40 -29.82
C PHE A 204 20.90 15.27 -29.07
N PRO A 205 19.74 14.70 -28.70
CA PRO A 205 18.65 15.44 -28.06
C PRO A 205 19.07 16.18 -26.78
N GLY A 206 19.99 15.61 -26.00
CA GLY A 206 20.52 16.23 -24.78
C GLY A 206 21.34 17.51 -25.04
N CYS A 207 21.72 17.76 -26.29
CA CYS A 207 22.35 18.99 -26.75
C CYS A 207 21.56 19.65 -27.89
N SER A 208 20.23 19.54 -27.87
CA SER A 208 19.36 19.97 -28.97
C SER A 208 19.47 21.46 -29.34
N ALA A 209 19.86 22.32 -28.40
CA ALA A 209 20.10 23.76 -28.63
C ALA A 209 21.33 24.05 -29.52
N ALA A 210 22.20 23.05 -29.77
CA ALA A 210 23.36 23.20 -30.62
C ALA A 210 23.00 23.12 -32.12
N GLY A 211 23.06 24.26 -32.82
CA GLY A 211 22.75 24.34 -34.25
C GLY A 211 23.90 23.97 -35.20
N ASP A 212 25.14 23.80 -34.69
CA ASP A 212 26.32 23.47 -35.49
C ASP A 212 27.31 22.57 -34.74
N SER A 213 28.34 22.09 -35.46
CA SER A 213 29.33 21.15 -34.92
C SER A 213 30.15 21.73 -33.76
N ALA A 214 30.36 23.05 -33.74
CA ALA A 214 31.17 23.71 -32.72
C ALA A 214 30.37 23.94 -31.44
N SER A 215 29.11 24.34 -31.56
CA SER A 215 28.14 24.45 -30.46
C SER A 215 27.83 23.09 -29.86
N LEU A 216 27.67 22.03 -30.67
CA LEU A 216 27.46 20.68 -30.17
C LEU A 216 28.68 20.19 -29.40
N ALA A 217 29.89 20.43 -29.93
CA ALA A 217 31.11 20.05 -29.24
C ALA A 217 31.28 20.75 -27.88
N ARG A 218 30.82 22.01 -27.74
CA ARG A 218 30.84 22.74 -26.46
C ARG A 218 29.80 22.17 -25.48
N CYS A 219 28.57 21.96 -25.93
CA CYS A 219 27.53 21.35 -25.08
C CYS A 219 27.96 19.98 -24.55
N LEU A 220 28.51 19.12 -25.41
CA LEU A 220 29.01 17.82 -24.99
C LEU A 220 30.23 17.89 -24.07
N ASP A 221 31.00 18.98 -24.11
CA ASP A 221 32.10 19.23 -23.17
C ASP A 221 31.55 19.61 -21.78
N SER A 222 30.56 20.51 -21.75
CA SER A 222 29.80 20.89 -20.54
C SER A 222 29.14 19.69 -19.87
N VAL A 223 28.49 18.82 -20.64
CA VAL A 223 27.93 17.56 -20.14
C VAL A 223 29.01 16.69 -19.49
N VAL A 224 30.19 16.60 -20.11
CA VAL A 224 31.31 15.86 -19.52
C VAL A 224 31.80 16.51 -18.24
N GLU A 225 31.86 17.84 -18.20
CA GLU A 225 32.29 18.61 -17.03
C GLU A 225 31.34 18.47 -15.85
N CYS A 226 30.04 18.67 -16.05
CA CYS A 226 29.00 18.34 -15.08
C CYS A 226 29.21 16.92 -14.56
N ARG A 227 29.22 15.91 -15.45
CA ARG A 227 29.25 14.52 -15.02
C ARG A 227 30.53 14.15 -14.29
N VAL A 228 31.69 14.68 -14.70
CA VAL A 228 32.96 14.49 -13.97
C VAL A 228 32.90 15.17 -12.60
N CYS A 229 32.39 16.40 -12.54
CA CYS A 229 32.26 17.16 -11.31
C CYS A 229 31.40 16.43 -10.28
N LEU A 230 30.19 16.00 -10.67
CA LEU A 230 29.26 15.28 -9.78
C LEU A 230 29.82 13.94 -9.33
N SER A 231 30.51 13.25 -10.24
CA SER A 231 31.13 11.98 -9.91
C SER A 231 32.30 12.16 -8.93
N LEU A 232 33.02 13.28 -8.98
CA LEU A 232 34.04 13.61 -7.98
C LEU A 232 33.39 14.07 -6.68
N ASN A 233 32.35 14.91 -6.70
CA ASN A 233 31.62 15.29 -5.49
C ASN A 233 31.13 14.05 -4.73
N ARG A 234 30.54 13.10 -5.45
CA ARG A 234 30.06 11.83 -4.87
C ARG A 234 31.20 10.91 -4.43
N ALA A 235 32.24 10.72 -5.25
CA ALA A 235 33.32 9.78 -4.94
C ALA A 235 34.26 10.31 -3.85
N ASP A 236 34.52 11.61 -3.82
CA ASP A 236 35.52 12.28 -2.99
C ASP A 236 34.93 13.14 -1.88
N PHE A 237 33.60 13.19 -1.76
CA PHE A 237 32.86 14.01 -0.79
C PHE A 237 33.19 15.50 -0.91
N LEU A 238 33.22 15.99 -2.15
CA LEU A 238 33.47 17.40 -2.43
C LEU A 238 32.15 18.16 -2.57
N ASP A 239 32.20 19.44 -2.25
CA ASP A 239 31.11 20.40 -2.43
C ASP A 239 31.47 21.37 -3.57
N ARG A 240 31.86 20.84 -4.73
CA ARG A 240 32.15 21.69 -5.90
C ARG A 240 30.82 22.13 -6.51
N ASP A 241 30.75 23.40 -6.84
CA ASP A 241 29.68 23.97 -7.66
C ASP A 241 29.82 23.43 -9.09
N CYS A 242 29.07 22.37 -9.39
CA CYS A 242 29.13 21.75 -10.69
C CYS A 242 28.36 22.56 -11.74
N ASP A 243 27.40 23.39 -11.35
CA ASP A 243 26.56 24.16 -12.25
C ASP A 243 27.33 25.32 -12.94
N ALA A 244 28.56 25.58 -12.46
CA ALA A 244 29.53 26.38 -13.22
C ALA A 244 29.78 25.84 -14.64
N PHE A 245 29.42 24.59 -14.92
CA PHE A 245 29.68 23.90 -16.19
C PHE A 245 28.48 23.80 -17.13
N ASP A 246 27.26 24.16 -16.72
CA ASP A 246 26.07 24.25 -17.58
C ASP A 246 25.57 25.69 -17.77
N ASP A 247 24.78 26.24 -16.85
CA ASP A 247 24.16 27.57 -16.94
C ASP A 247 24.84 28.62 -16.05
N GLY A 248 25.75 28.19 -15.17
CA GLY A 248 26.49 29.05 -14.25
C GLY A 248 25.67 29.58 -13.08
N ALA A 249 24.42 29.14 -12.92
CA ALA A 249 23.59 29.39 -11.75
C ALA A 249 23.75 28.24 -10.76
N LYS A 250 23.98 28.55 -9.49
CA LYS A 250 24.11 27.54 -8.42
C LYS A 250 22.77 26.89 -8.08
N ASN A 251 22.23 26.08 -8.98
CA ASN A 251 20.88 25.51 -8.94
C ASN A 251 20.86 23.98 -9.07
N GLY A 252 22.00 23.29 -8.96
CA GLY A 252 22.13 21.84 -9.04
C GLY A 252 21.74 21.21 -10.39
N SER A 253 21.64 22.01 -11.46
CA SER A 253 21.21 21.56 -12.79
C SER A 253 22.15 20.51 -13.41
N CYS A 254 23.39 20.40 -12.95
CA CYS A 254 24.27 19.31 -13.37
C CYS A 254 23.78 17.92 -12.87
N LEU A 255 23.05 17.80 -11.74
CA LEU A 255 22.45 16.55 -11.24
C LEU A 255 20.92 16.49 -11.34
N GLY A 256 20.28 17.63 -11.62
CA GLY A 256 18.85 17.79 -11.42
C GLY A 256 18.42 17.61 -9.95
N VAL A 257 19.35 17.54 -8.98
CA VAL A 257 19.05 17.48 -7.53
C VAL A 257 20.01 18.33 -6.69
N ASP A 258 19.52 18.87 -5.57
CA ASP A 258 20.29 19.65 -4.59
C ASP A 258 20.97 18.77 -3.52
N ARG A 259 21.68 19.41 -2.57
CA ARG A 259 22.41 18.72 -1.48
C ARG A 259 21.52 17.93 -0.51
N TRP A 260 20.21 18.17 -0.52
CA TRP A 260 19.23 17.45 0.28
C TRP A 260 18.63 16.29 -0.51
N GLY A 261 18.91 16.17 -1.81
CA GLY A 261 18.31 15.19 -2.72
C GLY A 261 16.99 15.66 -3.32
N GLY A 262 16.68 16.96 -3.29
CA GLY A 262 15.51 17.55 -3.94
C GLY A 262 15.76 17.92 -5.38
N HIS A 263 14.81 17.62 -6.25
CA HIS A 263 14.85 17.83 -7.68
C HIS A 263 14.75 19.30 -8.07
N THR A 264 15.78 19.80 -8.74
CA THR A 264 15.92 21.21 -9.08
C THR A 264 15.08 21.62 -10.28
N SER A 265 14.45 20.65 -10.97
CA SER A 265 13.40 20.92 -11.96
C SER A 265 12.13 21.54 -11.36
N VAL A 266 11.98 21.45 -10.03
CA VAL A 266 10.89 22.07 -9.28
C VAL A 266 11.52 23.08 -8.35
N GLU A 267 11.33 24.37 -8.64
CA GLU A 267 11.87 25.47 -7.85
C GLU A 267 10.76 26.18 -7.07
N SER A 268 11.09 26.54 -5.83
CA SER A 268 10.29 27.36 -4.94
C SER A 268 11.23 28.16 -4.00
N GLY A 269 10.68 28.97 -3.12
CA GLY A 269 11.47 29.78 -2.19
C GLY A 269 12.23 28.95 -1.15
N ALA A 270 13.54 29.20 -1.00
CA ALA A 270 14.38 28.63 0.05
C ALA A 270 14.03 29.21 1.43
N THR A 271 13.76 28.33 2.40
CA THR A 271 13.41 28.70 3.78
C THR A 271 14.43 28.21 4.81
N GLY A 272 15.37 27.36 4.40
CA GLY A 272 16.31 26.71 5.31
C GLY A 272 15.71 25.52 6.08
N ARG A 273 14.46 25.13 5.81
CA ARG A 273 13.75 24.00 6.42
C ARG A 273 12.94 23.24 5.37
N PHE A 274 12.70 21.95 5.61
CA PHE A 274 11.71 21.22 4.83
C PHE A 274 10.31 21.80 5.07
N ARG A 275 9.50 21.85 4.00
CA ARG A 275 8.09 22.23 4.07
C ARG A 275 7.28 21.46 3.02
N VAL A 276 5.98 21.67 2.97
CA VAL A 276 5.12 21.16 1.89
C VAL A 276 4.58 22.29 1.05
N GLU A 277 4.41 22.04 -0.25
CA GLU A 277 3.78 22.97 -1.19
C GLU A 277 3.13 22.20 -2.33
N GLU A 278 1.98 22.68 -2.78
CA GLU A 278 1.36 22.24 -4.02
C GLU A 278 1.82 23.16 -5.15
N ILE A 279 2.51 22.60 -6.14
CA ILE A 279 3.06 23.31 -7.31
C ILE A 279 2.47 22.65 -8.55
N ASP A 280 1.78 23.42 -9.39
CA ASP A 280 1.14 22.95 -10.62
C ASP A 280 0.20 21.73 -10.44
N GLY A 281 -0.48 21.66 -9.30
CA GLY A 281 -1.42 20.57 -8.97
C GLY A 281 -0.74 19.29 -8.46
N LEU A 282 0.57 19.34 -8.18
CA LEU A 282 1.35 18.25 -7.59
C LEU A 282 1.86 18.68 -6.21
N TRP A 283 1.67 17.85 -5.20
CA TRP A 283 2.24 18.07 -3.89
C TRP A 283 3.71 17.62 -3.85
N HIS A 284 4.52 18.49 -3.25
CA HIS A 284 5.93 18.28 -3.01
C HIS A 284 6.24 18.51 -1.53
N LEU A 285 7.18 17.73 -1.00
CA LEU A 285 8.06 18.30 0.03
C LEU A 285 8.96 19.31 -0.68
N ILE A 286 9.31 20.40 -0.03
CA ILE A 286 10.28 21.38 -0.54
C ILE A 286 11.50 21.33 0.38
N THR A 287 12.69 21.19 -0.20
CA THR A 287 13.95 21.16 0.54
C THR A 287 14.26 22.52 1.18
N PRO A 288 15.18 22.57 2.15
CA PRO A 288 15.69 23.83 2.69
C PRO A 288 16.19 24.83 1.64
N ASP A 289 16.71 24.34 0.51
CA ASP A 289 17.23 25.16 -0.59
C ASP A 289 16.14 25.54 -1.61
N GLY A 290 14.89 25.10 -1.42
CA GLY A 290 13.75 25.51 -2.23
C GLY A 290 13.41 24.58 -3.38
N HIS A 291 13.88 23.34 -3.40
CA HIS A 291 13.63 22.41 -4.52
C HIS A 291 12.61 21.32 -4.18
N GLY A 292 11.91 20.81 -5.19
CA GLY A 292 10.89 19.77 -5.00
C GLY A 292 11.49 18.43 -4.54
N PHE A 293 10.90 17.79 -3.55
CA PHE A 293 11.42 16.59 -2.90
C PHE A 293 10.30 15.54 -2.77
N PHE A 294 10.69 14.28 -2.93
CA PHE A 294 9.86 13.13 -2.61
C PHE A 294 10.65 12.21 -1.68
N ALA A 295 10.13 11.94 -0.50
CA ALA A 295 10.85 11.17 0.51
C ALA A 295 10.83 9.67 0.17
N ALA A 296 11.85 9.20 -0.55
CA ALA A 296 12.11 7.78 -0.74
C ALA A 296 12.95 7.30 0.45
N ALA A 297 12.33 6.57 1.38
CA ALA A 297 12.97 6.19 2.64
C ALA A 297 12.94 4.69 2.94
N VAL A 298 13.76 4.30 3.92
CA VAL A 298 13.77 2.97 4.53
C VAL A 298 13.67 3.13 6.05
N ASN A 299 12.70 2.45 6.67
CA ASN A 299 12.54 2.40 8.12
C ASN A 299 13.48 1.37 8.74
N SER A 300 13.71 1.53 10.04
CA SER A 300 14.45 0.59 10.88
C SER A 300 15.83 0.24 10.32
N VAL A 301 16.53 1.21 9.70
CA VAL A 301 17.96 1.06 9.35
C VAL A 301 18.75 0.98 10.65
N THR A 302 18.83 -0.23 11.19
CA THR A 302 19.33 -0.55 12.52
C THR A 302 20.16 -1.82 12.50
N GLN A 303 20.79 -2.12 13.61
CA GLN A 303 21.52 -3.36 13.84
C GLN A 303 20.62 -4.58 14.03
N GLY A 304 19.37 -4.55 13.57
CA GLY A 304 18.43 -5.66 13.71
C GLY A 304 17.79 -5.76 15.09
N ALA A 305 16.80 -6.65 15.19
CA ALA A 305 16.06 -6.90 16.41
C ALA A 305 16.66 -8.04 17.25
N PHE A 306 16.58 -7.89 18.57
CA PHE A 306 16.87 -8.99 19.50
C PHE A 306 15.83 -10.10 19.34
N SER A 307 16.29 -11.36 19.34
CA SER A 307 15.44 -12.54 19.30
C SER A 307 15.49 -13.25 20.66
N PRO A 308 14.43 -13.12 21.49
CA PRO A 308 14.39 -13.79 22.79
C PRO A 308 14.61 -15.31 22.74
N PRO A 309 14.06 -16.06 21.76
CA PRO A 309 14.25 -17.52 21.70
C PRO A 309 15.69 -17.98 21.58
N ILE A 310 16.57 -17.18 20.98
CA ILE A 310 18.01 -17.50 20.82
C ILE A 310 18.92 -16.65 21.71
N GLY A 311 18.35 -15.69 22.46
CA GLY A 311 19.08 -14.88 23.42
C GLY A 311 20.12 -13.93 22.81
N THR A 312 20.03 -13.62 21.51
CA THR A 312 20.96 -12.73 20.82
C THR A 312 20.26 -11.90 19.73
N ASN A 313 20.98 -10.93 19.15
CA ASN A 313 20.60 -10.20 17.96
C ASN A 313 21.42 -10.73 16.76
N PRO A 314 20.87 -11.66 15.95
CA PRO A 314 21.64 -12.37 14.94
C PRO A 314 22.15 -11.47 13.81
N TYR A 315 21.40 -10.44 13.41
CA TYR A 315 21.87 -9.49 12.40
C TYR A 315 23.03 -8.65 12.96
N LYS A 316 22.91 -8.14 14.20
CA LYS A 316 24.01 -7.44 14.90
C LYS A 316 25.28 -8.31 14.94
N ASP A 317 25.14 -9.57 15.32
CA ASP A 317 26.28 -10.51 15.41
C ASP A 317 26.95 -10.67 14.03
N ASN A 318 26.17 -10.78 12.97
CA ASN A 318 26.67 -10.91 11.60
C ASN A 318 27.35 -9.63 11.11
N ILE A 319 26.77 -8.45 11.32
CA ILE A 319 27.41 -7.19 10.89
C ILE A 319 28.70 -6.92 11.68
N LEU A 320 28.76 -7.28 12.96
CA LEU A 320 30.00 -7.18 13.74
C LEU A 320 31.07 -8.14 13.23
N ALA A 321 30.68 -9.35 12.82
CA ALA A 321 31.60 -10.31 12.21
C ALA A 321 32.09 -9.86 10.82
N LEU A 322 31.24 -9.23 10.01
CA LEU A 322 31.53 -8.76 8.65
C LEU A 322 32.35 -7.48 8.63
N TYR A 323 31.96 -6.48 9.42
CA TYR A 323 32.49 -5.12 9.35
C TYR A 323 33.41 -4.75 10.51
N GLY A 324 33.44 -5.55 11.58
CA GLY A 324 34.26 -5.31 12.77
C GLY A 324 33.72 -4.20 13.71
N SER A 325 32.86 -3.31 13.24
CA SER A 325 32.17 -2.32 14.07
C SER A 325 30.83 -1.87 13.48
N GLU A 326 29.94 -1.38 14.33
CA GLU A 326 28.67 -0.76 13.94
C GLU A 326 28.90 0.51 13.11
N ASP A 327 29.91 1.33 13.45
CA ASP A 327 30.23 2.56 12.70
C ASP A 327 30.54 2.27 11.22
N VAL A 328 31.30 1.21 10.94
CA VAL A 328 31.59 0.81 9.55
C VAL A 328 30.32 0.34 8.84
N TRP A 329 29.45 -0.39 9.53
CA TRP A 329 28.16 -0.81 8.99
C TRP A 329 27.22 0.38 8.71
N VAL A 330 27.21 1.42 9.58
CA VAL A 330 26.44 2.65 9.36
C VAL A 330 26.86 3.31 8.04
N GLU A 331 28.17 3.44 7.83
CA GLU A 331 28.73 4.03 6.60
C GLU A 331 28.34 3.21 5.36
N VAL A 332 28.50 1.88 5.41
CA VAL A 332 28.11 0.98 4.30
C VAL A 332 26.61 1.05 4.01
N SER A 333 25.78 1.17 5.05
CA SER A 333 24.31 1.21 4.91
C SER A 333 23.86 2.52 4.28
N LEU A 334 24.41 3.67 4.72
CA LEU A 334 24.12 4.98 4.10
C LEU A 334 24.56 5.02 2.64
N GLU A 335 25.74 4.46 2.32
CA GLU A 335 26.21 4.37 0.93
C GLU A 335 25.30 3.49 0.05
N ARG A 336 24.78 2.38 0.60
CA ARG A 336 23.82 1.52 -0.10
C ARG A 336 22.51 2.27 -0.36
N LEU A 337 21.96 2.96 0.64
CA LEU A 337 20.75 3.77 0.48
C LEU A 337 20.92 4.80 -0.66
N GLN A 338 22.00 5.59 -0.61
CA GLN A 338 22.30 6.58 -1.66
C GLN A 338 22.55 5.93 -3.03
N ARG A 339 23.16 4.75 -3.07
CA ARG A 339 23.39 3.99 -4.31
C ARG A 339 22.08 3.48 -4.92
N TRP A 340 21.13 3.13 -4.08
CA TRP A 340 19.80 2.70 -4.48
C TRP A 340 18.81 3.86 -4.63
N ASN A 341 19.33 5.09 -4.79
CA ASN A 341 18.56 6.33 -4.93
C ASN A 341 17.55 6.60 -3.81
N PHE A 342 17.71 5.99 -2.63
CA PHE A 342 17.03 6.48 -1.44
C PHE A 342 17.67 7.80 -1.02
N ASN A 343 16.83 8.77 -0.68
CA ASN A 343 17.24 10.10 -0.25
C ASN A 343 16.87 10.37 1.21
N THR A 344 16.17 9.45 1.89
CA THR A 344 15.67 9.66 3.24
C THR A 344 15.94 8.44 4.15
N VAL A 345 16.26 8.67 5.42
CA VAL A 345 16.24 7.65 6.47
C VAL A 345 14.90 7.73 7.20
N GLY A 346 14.14 6.64 7.16
CA GLY A 346 12.80 6.57 7.72
C GLY A 346 12.78 6.47 9.25
N ALA A 347 11.59 6.18 9.79
CA ALA A 347 11.40 6.01 11.22
C ALA A 347 12.28 4.89 11.79
N PHE A 348 12.57 4.99 13.09
CA PHE A 348 13.37 4.01 13.85
C PHE A 348 14.81 3.79 13.34
N GLY A 349 15.31 4.59 12.38
CA GLY A 349 16.69 4.44 11.88
C GLY A 349 17.75 4.92 12.88
N GLN A 350 18.69 4.04 13.25
CA GLN A 350 19.81 4.43 14.13
C GLN A 350 20.85 5.30 13.40
N VAL A 351 20.93 5.15 12.08
CA VAL A 351 21.86 5.87 11.20
C VAL A 351 21.55 7.36 11.08
N ILE A 352 20.39 7.82 11.58
CA ILE A 352 20.03 9.25 11.66
C ILE A 352 21.14 10.05 12.35
N SER A 353 21.74 9.48 13.40
CA SER A 353 22.81 10.11 14.18
C SER A 353 24.07 10.45 13.37
N ALA A 354 24.25 9.86 12.18
CA ALA A 354 25.36 10.20 11.29
C ALA A 354 25.21 11.56 10.61
N GLY A 355 23.98 12.11 10.51
CA GLY A 355 23.73 13.47 9.98
C GLY A 355 24.10 13.66 8.50
N ARG A 356 23.85 12.65 7.65
CA ARG A 356 24.30 12.62 6.25
C ARG A 356 23.19 12.57 5.20
N MET A 357 21.95 12.35 5.61
CA MET A 357 20.79 12.23 4.75
C MET A 357 19.57 12.82 5.45
N PRO A 358 18.59 13.35 4.70
CA PRO A 358 17.29 13.70 5.26
C PRO A 358 16.68 12.57 6.08
N TYR A 359 15.92 12.91 7.13
CA TYR A 359 15.33 11.89 8.00
C TYR A 359 14.02 12.30 8.68
N THR A 360 13.31 11.29 9.19
CA THR A 360 12.04 11.45 9.92
C THR A 360 12.06 10.69 11.25
N PRO A 361 12.30 11.35 12.40
CA PRO A 361 12.26 10.68 13.70
C PRO A 361 10.82 10.43 14.16
N VAL A 362 10.68 9.55 15.14
CA VAL A 362 9.41 9.23 15.81
C VAL A 362 9.58 9.26 17.32
N ARG A 363 8.58 9.78 18.04
CA ARG A 363 8.47 9.67 19.50
C ARG A 363 7.09 9.16 19.85
N ASP A 364 6.93 8.66 21.08
CA ASP A 364 5.67 8.07 21.57
C ASP A 364 4.97 9.04 22.53
N PHE A 365 4.17 9.96 22.02
CA PHE A 365 3.46 10.91 22.89
C PHE A 365 2.36 10.22 23.70
N ASN A 366 1.74 9.18 23.15
CA ASN A 366 0.67 8.42 23.78
C ASN A 366 1.03 7.91 25.18
N SER A 367 2.23 7.36 25.39
CA SER A 367 2.64 6.83 26.71
C SER A 367 2.79 7.89 27.81
N THR A 368 2.77 9.18 27.48
CA THR A 368 2.85 10.26 28.47
C THR A 368 1.51 10.59 29.13
N ALA A 369 0.40 10.15 28.54
CA ALA A 369 -0.92 10.26 29.13
C ALA A 369 -1.15 9.12 30.14
N PRO A 370 -1.93 9.36 31.22
CA PRO A 370 -2.31 8.30 32.14
C PRO A 370 -3.16 7.23 31.45
N GLU A 371 -2.94 5.97 31.84
CA GLU A 371 -3.76 4.84 31.38
C GLU A 371 -5.15 4.91 32.00
N VAL A 372 -6.17 4.53 31.23
CA VAL A 372 -7.49 4.23 31.80
C VAL A 372 -7.35 3.01 32.72
N PRO A 373 -7.54 3.14 34.05
CA PRO A 373 -7.25 2.07 34.98
C PRO A 373 -8.16 0.87 34.76
N GLY A 374 -7.57 -0.34 34.68
CA GLY A 374 -8.33 -1.58 34.55
C GLY A 374 -8.85 -1.89 33.14
N TRP A 375 -8.77 -0.96 32.19
CA TRP A 375 -9.14 -1.23 30.80
C TRP A 375 -8.14 -2.20 30.13
N PRO A 376 -8.61 -3.25 29.42
CA PRO A 376 -7.72 -4.22 28.78
C PRO A 376 -6.87 -3.59 27.67
N ALA A 377 -5.66 -4.11 27.52
CA ALA A 377 -4.83 -3.77 26.38
C ALA A 377 -5.38 -4.41 25.09
N GLY A 378 -5.15 -3.76 23.94
CA GLY A 378 -5.35 -4.38 22.64
C GLY A 378 -4.44 -5.59 22.42
N GLN A 379 -4.65 -6.30 21.31
CA GLN A 379 -3.84 -7.49 20.95
C GLN A 379 -2.36 -7.15 20.74
N THR A 380 -2.06 -5.91 20.33
CA THR A 380 -0.69 -5.38 20.20
C THR A 380 -0.08 -4.88 21.51
N GLY A 381 -0.79 -5.02 22.64
CA GLY A 381 -0.34 -4.58 23.96
C GLY A 381 -0.55 -3.09 24.26
N LYS A 382 -1.09 -2.32 23.31
CA LYS A 382 -1.41 -0.90 23.52
C LYS A 382 -2.55 -0.72 24.51
N ARG A 383 -2.43 0.30 25.36
CA ARG A 383 -3.40 0.65 26.39
C ARG A 383 -4.04 2.01 26.10
N VAL A 384 -5.34 2.09 26.38
CA VAL A 384 -6.15 3.30 26.24
C VAL A 384 -5.72 4.34 27.28
N ARG A 385 -5.72 5.61 26.87
CA ARG A 385 -5.24 6.73 27.66
C ARG A 385 -6.33 7.76 27.90
N ASP A 386 -6.27 8.44 29.04
CA ASP A 386 -7.06 9.64 29.32
C ASP A 386 -6.31 10.89 28.85
N TYR A 387 -6.66 11.40 27.67
CA TYR A 387 -6.06 12.59 27.07
C TYR A 387 -6.63 13.91 27.63
N PHE A 388 -7.62 13.83 28.51
CA PHE A 388 -8.18 15.00 29.18
C PHE A 388 -7.58 15.22 30.57
N ASP A 389 -6.67 14.35 31.00
CA ASP A 389 -5.88 14.61 32.21
C ASP A 389 -5.17 15.97 32.10
N PRO A 390 -5.37 16.90 33.06
CA PRO A 390 -4.85 18.26 32.98
C PRO A 390 -3.32 18.33 33.09
N GLY A 391 -2.67 17.26 33.55
CA GLY A 391 -1.21 17.12 33.58
C GLY A 391 -0.61 16.65 32.26
N TRP A 392 -1.41 16.06 31.36
CA TRP A 392 -0.91 15.49 30.11
C TRP A 392 -0.25 16.52 29.18
N PRO A 393 -0.79 17.75 28.97
CA PRO A 393 -0.13 18.73 28.10
C PRO A 393 1.30 19.07 28.52
N ALA A 394 1.57 19.14 29.82
CA ALA A 394 2.93 19.37 30.33
C ALA A 394 3.84 18.15 30.08
N ALA A 395 3.31 16.93 30.23
CA ALA A 395 4.05 15.71 29.95
C ALA A 395 4.35 15.55 28.44
N ALA A 396 3.40 15.91 27.58
CA ALA A 396 3.58 15.96 26.13
C ALA A 396 4.62 17.01 25.72
N ALA A 397 4.59 18.22 26.31
CA ALA A 397 5.61 19.24 26.08
C ALA A 397 7.02 18.76 26.49
N LEU A 398 7.15 18.06 27.63
CA LEU A 398 8.42 17.45 28.02
C LEU A 398 8.88 16.36 27.03
N ARG A 399 7.95 15.58 26.45
CA ARG A 399 8.29 14.59 25.42
C ARG A 399 8.71 15.24 24.11
N ALA A 400 8.13 16.38 23.74
CA ALA A 400 8.51 17.12 22.56
C ALA A 400 9.99 17.55 22.60
N GLU A 401 10.56 17.82 23.79
CA GLU A 401 11.98 18.14 23.93
C GLU A 401 12.93 17.08 23.34
N ASP A 402 12.52 15.80 23.31
CA ASP A 402 13.29 14.71 22.69
C ASP A 402 13.43 14.87 21.16
N LEU A 403 12.68 15.79 20.55
CA LEU A 403 12.68 16.16 19.13
C LEU A 403 13.32 17.52 18.86
N ARG A 404 13.87 18.21 19.87
CA ARG A 404 14.54 19.51 19.68
C ARG A 404 15.65 19.44 18.64
N PHE A 405 16.41 18.34 18.61
CA PHE A 405 17.45 18.11 17.60
C PHE A 405 16.89 18.16 16.16
N CYS A 406 15.69 17.62 15.93
CA CYS A 406 15.04 17.67 14.63
C CYS A 406 14.58 19.09 14.28
N ALA A 407 14.05 19.84 15.25
CA ALA A 407 13.65 21.23 15.05
C ALA A 407 14.84 22.16 14.74
N GLU A 408 16.06 21.80 15.16
CA GLU A 408 17.29 22.56 14.92
C GLU A 408 18.05 22.11 13.65
N ASP A 409 17.88 20.86 13.23
CA ASP A 409 18.61 20.26 12.11
C ASP A 409 17.86 20.39 10.77
N PRO A 410 18.43 21.07 9.75
CA PRO A 410 17.80 21.21 8.44
C PRO A 410 17.68 19.89 7.65
N PHE A 411 18.39 18.82 8.04
CA PHE A 411 18.16 17.47 7.48
C PHE A 411 16.86 16.83 8.01
N CYS A 412 16.30 17.30 9.11
CA CYS A 412 15.05 16.73 9.60
C CYS A 412 13.87 17.22 8.74
N ILE A 413 13.19 16.28 8.08
CA ILE A 413 11.99 16.57 7.29
C ILE A 413 10.84 17.00 8.20
N GLY A 414 10.66 16.28 9.31
CA GLY A 414 9.58 16.44 10.26
C GLY A 414 9.49 15.24 11.20
N ALA A 415 8.67 15.33 12.25
CA ALA A 415 8.58 14.29 13.26
C ALA A 415 7.22 13.57 13.25
N PHE A 416 7.25 12.24 13.41
CA PHE A 416 6.08 11.45 13.74
C PHE A 416 5.81 11.51 15.26
N SER A 417 4.55 11.70 15.62
CA SER A 417 4.12 11.83 17.02
C SER A 417 3.93 10.50 17.73
N ASP A 418 3.70 9.42 17.00
CA ASP A 418 3.44 8.08 17.49
C ASP A 418 3.54 7.09 16.31
N ASN A 419 3.21 5.82 16.55
CA ASN A 419 3.08 4.79 15.51
C ASN A 419 1.82 3.95 15.75
N GLU A 420 0.89 3.91 14.81
CA GLU A 420 -0.30 3.05 14.84
C GLU A 420 -1.10 3.17 16.15
N LEU A 421 -1.57 4.38 16.44
CA LEU A 421 -2.50 4.59 17.54
C LEU A 421 -3.84 3.89 17.27
N ALA A 422 -4.51 3.54 18.36
CA ALA A 422 -5.79 2.88 18.31
C ALA A 422 -6.92 3.91 18.31
N TRP A 423 -7.86 3.79 17.38
CA TRP A 423 -8.96 4.73 17.22
C TRP A 423 -10.33 4.07 17.38
N GLY A 424 -10.42 2.99 18.16
CA GLY A 424 -11.65 2.23 18.37
C GLY A 424 -11.40 0.71 18.37
N PRO A 425 -12.47 -0.10 18.43
CA PRO A 425 -12.38 -1.56 18.45
C PRO A 425 -11.54 -2.11 17.30
N GLY A 426 -10.59 -2.99 17.61
CA GLY A 426 -9.70 -3.60 16.63
C GLY A 426 -8.50 -4.29 17.29
N VAL A 427 -7.46 -4.55 16.50
CA VAL A 427 -6.25 -5.21 17.04
C VAL A 427 -5.46 -4.31 18.01
N PHE A 428 -5.61 -3.00 17.92
CA PHE A 428 -4.89 -2.03 18.75
C PHE A 428 -5.66 -1.58 20.00
N MET A 429 -6.98 -1.75 20.05
CA MET A 429 -7.82 -1.38 21.20
C MET A 429 -9.03 -2.29 21.35
N VAL A 430 -9.33 -2.63 22.59
CA VAL A 430 -10.56 -3.31 22.97
C VAL A 430 -11.64 -2.26 23.23
N GLY A 431 -12.84 -2.48 22.69
CA GLY A 431 -14.02 -1.62 22.89
C GLY A 431 -13.79 -0.18 22.43
N THR A 432 -14.58 0.76 22.97
CA THR A 432 -14.65 2.15 22.48
C THR A 432 -14.09 3.14 23.50
N TYR A 433 -13.68 4.33 23.04
CA TYR A 433 -13.21 5.37 23.96
C TYR A 433 -14.29 5.77 24.97
N MET A 434 -15.55 5.77 24.54
CA MET A 434 -16.69 6.05 25.42
C MET A 434 -16.80 5.03 26.55
N ASP A 435 -16.65 3.73 26.27
CA ASP A 435 -16.69 2.69 27.31
C ASP A 435 -15.50 2.79 28.26
N ALA A 436 -14.30 3.00 27.70
CA ALA A 436 -13.10 3.16 28.48
C ALA A 436 -13.22 4.36 29.43
N TYR A 437 -13.75 5.49 28.95
CA TYR A 437 -13.87 6.71 29.73
C TYR A 437 -15.02 6.65 30.75
N MET A 438 -16.08 5.90 30.44
CA MET A 438 -17.13 5.59 31.43
C MET A 438 -16.58 4.77 32.60
N SER A 439 -15.62 3.88 32.35
CA SER A 439 -14.99 3.05 33.39
C SER A 439 -14.01 3.81 34.31
N LEU A 440 -13.69 5.07 33.99
CA LEU A 440 -12.85 5.90 34.85
C LEU A 440 -13.52 6.15 36.22
N PRO A 441 -12.73 6.39 37.29
CA PRO A 441 -13.26 6.77 38.59
C PRO A 441 -14.14 8.04 38.50
N ALA A 442 -15.13 8.15 39.39
CA ALA A 442 -15.94 9.36 39.51
C ALA A 442 -15.05 10.62 39.61
N SER A 443 -15.41 11.68 38.88
CA SER A 443 -14.64 12.94 38.79
C SER A 443 -13.27 12.82 38.11
N ALA A 444 -12.92 11.69 37.49
CA ALA A 444 -11.76 11.65 36.60
C ALA A 444 -11.96 12.60 35.41
N PRO A 445 -10.90 13.29 34.94
CA PRO A 445 -11.01 14.27 33.87
C PRO A 445 -11.70 13.74 32.61
N GLY A 446 -11.28 12.59 32.08
CA GLY A 446 -11.94 11.99 30.91
C GLY A 446 -13.42 11.67 31.13
N LYS A 447 -13.84 11.29 32.34
CA LYS A 447 -15.26 11.00 32.64
C LYS A 447 -16.11 12.25 32.77
N LEU A 448 -15.53 13.32 33.31
CA LEU A 448 -16.18 14.63 33.34
C LEU A 448 -16.40 15.17 31.92
N GLU A 449 -15.44 14.94 31.03
CA GLU A 449 -15.55 15.33 29.63
C GLU A 449 -16.56 14.47 28.86
N LEU A 450 -16.65 13.17 29.17
CA LEU A 450 -17.71 12.32 28.64
C LEU A 450 -19.11 12.77 29.11
N GLN A 451 -19.25 13.20 30.38
CA GLN A 451 -20.49 13.79 30.86
C GLN A 451 -20.82 15.10 30.11
N ALA A 452 -19.85 16.01 30.00
CA ALA A 452 -20.03 17.28 29.31
C ALA A 452 -20.41 17.08 27.83
N PHE A 453 -19.80 16.10 27.16
CA PHE A 453 -20.17 15.69 25.80
C PHE A 453 -21.66 15.33 25.69
N PHE A 454 -22.20 14.54 26.62
CA PHE A 454 -23.62 14.19 26.60
C PHE A 454 -24.53 15.39 26.91
N GLU A 455 -24.13 16.25 27.84
CA GLU A 455 -24.85 17.49 28.17
C GLU A 455 -24.93 18.45 26.98
N GLU A 456 -23.88 18.54 26.17
CA GLU A 456 -23.85 19.37 24.95
C GLU A 456 -24.65 18.72 23.81
N ARG A 457 -24.52 17.40 23.66
CA ARG A 457 -25.08 16.67 22.52
C ARG A 457 -26.59 16.50 22.58
N TYR A 458 -27.16 16.42 23.78
CA TYR A 458 -28.59 16.20 23.97
C TYR A 458 -29.30 17.47 24.43
N ALA A 459 -30.47 17.74 23.85
CA ALA A 459 -31.28 18.89 24.23
C ALA A 459 -31.73 18.85 25.71
N ASP A 460 -31.96 17.65 26.23
CA ASP A 460 -32.25 17.38 27.63
C ASP A 460 -31.94 15.92 28.02
N LEU A 461 -32.02 15.63 29.32
CA LEU A 461 -31.78 14.30 29.88
C LEU A 461 -32.78 13.24 29.37
N ALA A 462 -34.02 13.64 29.04
CA ALA A 462 -35.03 12.69 28.56
C ALA A 462 -34.66 12.15 27.18
N ALA A 463 -34.13 13.01 26.30
CA ALA A 463 -33.61 12.59 24.99
C ALA A 463 -32.41 11.65 25.13
N PHE A 464 -31.46 11.94 26.03
CA PHE A 464 -30.33 11.05 26.32
C PHE A 464 -30.81 9.68 26.83
N ASN A 465 -31.66 9.67 27.86
CA ASN A 465 -32.20 8.44 28.45
C ASN A 465 -32.96 7.60 27.41
N ALA A 466 -33.65 8.23 26.45
CA ALA A 466 -34.33 7.52 25.37
C ALA A 466 -33.37 6.80 24.42
N VAL A 467 -32.27 7.44 24.01
CA VAL A 467 -31.26 6.81 23.13
C VAL A 467 -30.48 5.73 23.86
N TRP A 468 -30.04 6.02 25.08
CA TRP A 468 -29.17 5.13 25.86
C TRP A 468 -29.94 4.07 26.67
N GLY A 469 -31.28 4.13 26.68
CA GLY A 469 -32.11 3.19 27.43
C GLY A 469 -31.89 3.27 28.94
N LEU A 470 -31.51 4.45 29.44
CA LEU A 470 -31.22 4.69 30.85
C LEU A 470 -32.38 5.44 31.54
N GLY A 471 -32.34 5.46 32.87
CA GLY A 471 -33.36 6.10 33.71
C GLY A 471 -32.77 7.09 34.69
N LEU A 472 -31.77 7.87 34.25
CA LEU A 472 -31.05 8.79 35.13
C LEU A 472 -31.95 9.98 35.52
N ALA A 473 -31.79 10.47 36.75
CA ALA A 473 -32.46 11.68 37.24
C ALA A 473 -31.66 12.97 36.98
N SER A 474 -30.35 12.85 36.72
CA SER A 474 -29.46 13.93 36.26
C SER A 474 -28.25 13.36 35.55
N PHE A 475 -27.54 14.17 34.73
CA PHE A 475 -26.29 13.75 34.12
C PHE A 475 -25.17 13.47 35.15
N ASP A 476 -25.23 14.08 36.34
CA ASP A 476 -24.28 13.80 37.43
C ASP A 476 -24.29 12.32 37.86
N GLU A 477 -25.40 11.60 37.68
CA GLU A 477 -25.48 10.17 37.98
C GLU A 477 -24.60 9.31 37.06
N LEU A 478 -24.13 9.84 35.92
CA LEU A 478 -23.13 9.17 35.08
C LEU A 478 -21.81 8.94 35.83
N GLN A 479 -21.47 9.81 36.79
CA GLN A 479 -20.22 9.67 37.56
C GLN A 479 -20.21 8.39 38.41
N ASP A 480 -21.39 7.89 38.79
CA ASP A 480 -21.57 6.69 39.61
C ASP A 480 -21.64 5.39 38.78
N LEU A 481 -21.66 5.47 37.45
CA LEU A 481 -21.72 4.31 36.55
C LEU A 481 -20.34 3.88 36.08
N ASP A 482 -20.05 2.57 36.10
CA ASP A 482 -18.81 2.04 35.51
C ASP A 482 -19.00 1.60 34.04
N SER A 483 -20.23 1.58 33.54
CA SER A 483 -20.60 1.20 32.16
C SER A 483 -22.00 1.73 31.81
N ILE A 484 -22.22 2.04 30.53
CA ILE A 484 -23.52 2.43 29.95
C ILE A 484 -24.05 1.43 28.90
N GLY A 485 -23.56 0.17 28.97
CA GLY A 485 -23.87 -0.89 28.00
C GLY A 485 -22.90 -0.89 26.81
N SER A 486 -22.58 -2.09 26.28
CA SER A 486 -21.45 -2.30 25.37
C SER A 486 -21.72 -3.35 24.29
N ASP A 487 -22.98 -3.62 23.93
CA ASP A 487 -23.25 -4.56 22.83
C ASP A 487 -22.98 -3.88 21.49
N LEU A 488 -21.70 -3.77 21.15
CA LEU A 488 -21.20 -3.16 19.91
C LEU A 488 -21.63 -3.97 18.67
N VAL A 489 -22.04 -5.22 18.86
CA VAL A 489 -22.46 -6.11 17.76
C VAL A 489 -23.91 -5.79 17.36
N CYS A 490 -24.71 -5.28 18.30
CA CYS A 490 -26.15 -5.07 18.12
C CYS A 490 -26.62 -3.67 18.56
N GLU A 491 -25.86 -2.63 18.25
CA GLU A 491 -26.09 -1.30 18.80
C GLU A 491 -26.95 -0.39 17.90
N ASP A 492 -27.97 0.27 18.49
CA ASP A 492 -28.81 1.25 17.80
C ASP A 492 -27.97 2.39 17.21
N GLY A 493 -28.30 2.84 16.00
CA GLY A 493 -27.52 3.86 15.27
C GLY A 493 -27.31 5.19 16.02
N GLY A 494 -28.19 5.54 16.97
CA GLY A 494 -28.00 6.70 17.86
C GLY A 494 -26.79 6.56 18.79
N ARG A 495 -26.59 5.38 19.39
CA ARG A 495 -25.45 5.12 20.29
C ARG A 495 -24.15 4.96 19.50
N THR A 496 -24.18 4.30 18.35
CA THR A 496 -23.02 4.23 17.45
C THR A 496 -22.56 5.62 17.02
N ALA A 497 -23.49 6.51 16.66
CA ALA A 497 -23.18 7.89 16.31
C ALA A 497 -22.55 8.66 17.48
N ASP A 498 -23.05 8.46 18.70
CA ASP A 498 -22.47 9.08 19.91
C ASP A 498 -21.05 8.58 20.19
N ARG A 499 -20.79 7.28 20.06
CA ARG A 499 -19.46 6.69 20.25
C ARG A 499 -18.44 7.23 19.25
N ARG A 500 -18.82 7.33 17.98
CA ARG A 500 -17.98 7.92 16.93
C ARG A 500 -17.72 9.40 17.18
N ALA A 501 -18.75 10.16 17.55
CA ALA A 501 -18.61 11.57 17.88
C ALA A 501 -17.70 11.80 19.11
N PHE A 502 -17.81 10.97 20.15
CA PHE A 502 -16.92 11.08 21.30
C PHE A 502 -15.47 10.66 20.98
N MET A 503 -15.28 9.65 20.13
CA MET A 503 -13.96 9.31 19.60
C MET A 503 -13.33 10.50 18.87
N VAL A 504 -14.10 11.27 18.10
CA VAL A 504 -13.63 12.52 17.47
C VAL A 504 -13.17 13.52 18.53
N CYS A 505 -13.93 13.73 19.62
CA CYS A 505 -13.51 14.60 20.73
C CYS A 505 -12.16 14.17 21.32
N VAL A 506 -11.98 12.87 21.56
CA VAL A 506 -10.73 12.30 22.09
C VAL A 506 -9.57 12.47 21.10
N ALA A 507 -9.81 12.19 19.81
CA ALA A 507 -8.81 12.36 18.75
C ALA A 507 -8.39 13.83 18.60
N THR A 508 -9.35 14.75 18.52
CA THR A 508 -9.08 16.20 18.48
C THR A 508 -8.25 16.64 19.68
N ARG A 509 -8.59 16.19 20.88
CA ARG A 509 -7.82 16.51 22.08
C ARG A 509 -6.38 15.99 21.99
N TYR A 510 -6.18 14.77 21.49
CA TYR A 510 -4.85 14.23 21.30
C TYR A 510 -4.02 15.09 20.34
N PHE A 511 -4.58 15.37 19.16
CA PHE A 511 -3.88 16.11 18.11
C PHE A 511 -3.59 17.55 18.49
N GLU A 512 -4.51 18.23 19.19
CA GLU A 512 -4.31 19.58 19.73
C GLU A 512 -3.10 19.62 20.66
N VAL A 513 -3.06 18.76 21.67
CA VAL A 513 -1.98 18.76 22.68
C VAL A 513 -0.63 18.43 22.06
N VAL A 514 -0.58 17.43 21.18
CA VAL A 514 0.66 17.05 20.48
C VAL A 514 1.12 18.15 19.54
N HIS A 515 0.19 18.76 18.78
CA HIS A 515 0.49 19.90 17.93
C HIS A 515 1.10 21.04 18.72
N ASP A 516 0.44 21.47 19.79
CA ASP A 516 0.88 22.59 20.61
C ASP A 516 2.24 22.32 21.24
N ALA A 517 2.46 21.09 21.74
CA ALA A 517 3.75 20.65 22.26
C ALA A 517 4.86 20.74 21.20
N LEU A 518 4.63 20.23 19.98
CA LEU A 518 5.63 20.28 18.89
C LEU A 518 5.88 21.69 18.38
N ARG A 519 4.84 22.54 18.30
CA ARG A 519 4.99 23.95 17.87
C ARG A 519 5.80 24.79 18.86
N THR A 520 5.95 24.36 20.12
CA THR A 520 6.89 25.02 21.05
C THR A 520 8.36 24.89 20.64
N LEU A 521 8.71 23.89 19.83
CA LEU A 521 10.07 23.67 19.36
C LEU A 521 10.41 24.56 18.15
N GLY A 522 9.41 24.90 17.33
CA GLY A 522 9.54 25.77 16.16
C GLY A 522 8.32 25.68 15.23
N SER A 523 8.01 26.78 14.55
CA SER A 523 6.92 26.85 13.57
C SER A 523 7.21 26.06 12.29
N ASP A 524 8.49 25.87 11.97
CA ASP A 524 8.93 25.41 10.65
C ASP A 524 9.22 23.90 10.61
N MET A 525 9.05 23.19 11.72
CA MET A 525 9.16 21.72 11.75
C MET A 525 7.83 21.10 11.32
N LEU A 526 7.86 20.19 10.34
CA LEU A 526 6.67 19.48 9.91
C LEU A 526 6.20 18.49 10.98
N ILE A 527 4.90 18.50 11.23
CA ILE A 527 4.20 17.54 12.09
C ILE A 527 3.59 16.47 11.19
N LEU A 528 4.16 15.27 11.25
CA LEU A 528 3.84 14.18 10.31
C LEU A 528 2.76 13.23 10.84
N GLY A 529 2.32 13.40 12.08
CA GLY A 529 1.25 12.59 12.68
C GLY A 529 1.69 11.22 13.21
N PRO A 530 0.74 10.34 13.55
CA PRO A 530 0.97 9.15 14.36
C PRO A 530 1.16 7.87 13.53
N ARG A 531 1.42 7.99 12.21
CA ARG A 531 1.56 6.87 11.28
C ARG A 531 0.34 5.96 11.34
N PHE A 532 -0.78 6.49 10.87
CA PHE A 532 -2.06 5.78 10.92
C PHE A 532 -1.97 4.46 10.17
N THR A 533 -2.50 3.38 10.73
CA THR A 533 -2.71 2.14 9.97
C THR A 533 -4.08 2.21 9.31
N THR A 534 -4.15 2.03 7.99
CA THR A 534 -5.42 2.16 7.24
C THR A 534 -6.47 1.17 7.73
N THR A 535 -6.05 0.02 8.27
CA THR A 535 -6.93 -1.01 8.82
C THR A 535 -7.42 -0.73 10.25
N SER A 536 -7.08 0.42 10.84
CA SER A 536 -7.57 0.82 12.17
C SER A 536 -7.77 2.33 12.32
N VAL A 537 -8.07 3.01 11.21
CA VAL A 537 -8.47 4.42 11.18
C VAL A 537 -9.60 4.59 10.17
N GLY A 538 -10.54 5.48 10.46
CA GLY A 538 -11.63 5.87 9.56
C GLY A 538 -11.67 7.37 9.28
N PRO A 539 -12.63 7.84 8.47
CA PRO A 539 -12.73 9.25 8.05
C PRO A 539 -12.87 10.22 9.22
N ASP A 540 -13.60 9.84 10.27
CA ASP A 540 -13.82 10.70 11.44
C ASP A 540 -12.51 11.15 12.12
N VAL A 541 -11.58 10.21 12.31
CA VAL A 541 -10.28 10.51 12.93
C VAL A 541 -9.36 11.25 11.97
N ILE A 542 -9.37 10.91 10.68
CA ILE A 542 -8.62 11.66 9.67
C ILE A 542 -9.08 13.13 9.64
N GLY A 543 -10.39 13.36 9.67
CA GLY A 543 -10.97 14.71 9.74
C GLY A 543 -10.58 15.45 11.02
N ALA A 544 -10.58 14.77 12.18
CA ALA A 544 -10.14 15.32 13.45
C ALA A 544 -8.64 15.69 13.46
N ALA A 545 -7.81 14.92 12.76
CA ALA A 545 -6.35 15.08 12.72
C ALA A 545 -5.89 16.16 11.73
N ALA A 546 -6.54 16.27 10.57
CA ALA A 546 -6.10 17.11 9.44
C ALA A 546 -5.78 18.58 9.77
N PRO A 547 -6.49 19.27 10.70
CA PRO A 547 -6.15 20.64 11.09
C PRO A 547 -4.78 20.77 11.76
N TYR A 548 -4.28 19.71 12.40
CA TYR A 548 -3.09 19.71 13.25
C TYR A 548 -1.85 19.12 12.58
N LEU A 549 -2.02 18.48 11.43
CA LEU A 549 -0.95 17.78 10.71
C LEU A 549 -0.58 18.53 9.43
N ASP A 550 0.73 18.60 9.14
CA ASP A 550 1.23 19.16 7.89
C ASP A 550 1.21 18.11 6.76
N VAL A 551 1.42 16.83 7.12
CA VAL A 551 1.37 15.65 6.25
C VAL A 551 0.60 14.56 6.98
N ILE A 552 -0.29 13.84 6.29
CA ILE A 552 -0.92 12.64 6.83
C ILE A 552 -0.02 11.44 6.55
N SER A 553 0.47 10.78 7.62
CA SER A 553 1.29 9.57 7.53
C SER A 553 0.48 8.30 7.64
N LEU A 554 0.75 7.33 6.76
CA LEU A 554 -0.01 6.09 6.65
C LEU A 554 0.91 4.86 6.59
N ASN A 555 0.78 3.93 7.53
CA ASN A 555 1.23 2.56 7.38
C ASN A 555 0.19 1.82 6.53
N HIS A 556 0.54 1.55 5.27
CA HIS A 556 -0.37 1.05 4.25
C HIS A 556 0.17 -0.28 3.70
N TYR A 557 -0.11 -1.35 4.44
CA TYR A 557 0.25 -2.71 4.08
C TYR A 557 -0.87 -3.38 3.28
N LEU A 558 -0.50 -4.05 2.19
CA LEU A 558 -1.42 -4.98 1.54
C LEU A 558 -1.60 -6.21 2.45
N LEU A 559 -2.83 -6.68 2.61
CA LEU A 559 -3.18 -7.84 3.43
C LEU A 559 -3.72 -8.98 2.56
N ASP A 560 -3.55 -10.22 3.03
CA ASP A 560 -4.21 -11.39 2.47
C ASP A 560 -5.73 -11.36 2.72
N ALA A 561 -6.53 -11.91 1.81
CA ALA A 561 -7.99 -11.84 1.87
C ALA A 561 -8.58 -12.40 3.17
N GLY A 562 -8.02 -13.51 3.68
CA GLY A 562 -8.46 -14.08 4.97
C GLY A 562 -8.16 -13.18 6.16
N ALA A 563 -7.13 -12.34 6.10
CA ALA A 563 -6.83 -11.38 7.16
C ALA A 563 -7.81 -10.22 7.18
N LEU A 564 -8.30 -9.76 6.02
CA LEU A 564 -9.29 -8.69 5.92
C LEU A 564 -10.56 -9.03 6.72
N SER A 565 -11.03 -10.28 6.67
CA SER A 565 -12.16 -10.72 7.50
C SER A 565 -11.90 -10.66 9.02
N ILE A 566 -10.65 -10.83 9.45
CA ILE A 566 -10.26 -10.75 10.87
C ILE A 566 -10.20 -9.29 11.32
N PHE A 567 -9.68 -8.40 10.49
CA PHE A 567 -9.65 -6.96 10.80
C PHE A 567 -11.06 -6.34 10.74
N ALA A 568 -11.88 -6.72 9.76
CA ALA A 568 -13.26 -6.26 9.63
C ALA A 568 -14.18 -6.79 10.75
N GLY A 569 -14.04 -8.07 11.11
CA GLY A 569 -14.86 -8.72 12.15
C GLY A 569 -14.59 -8.27 13.59
N ASN A 570 -13.55 -7.47 13.85
CA ASN A 570 -13.21 -6.96 15.17
C ASN A 570 -13.80 -5.55 15.47
N GLY A 571 -14.88 -5.19 14.79
CA GLY A 571 -15.63 -3.95 15.05
C GLY A 571 -15.18 -2.73 14.22
N GLY A 572 -14.23 -2.87 13.31
CA GLY A 572 -13.80 -1.77 12.45
C GLY A 572 -14.82 -1.34 11.40
N VAL A 573 -15.78 -2.22 11.05
CA VAL A 573 -16.93 -1.86 10.19
C VAL A 573 -17.82 -0.80 10.86
N LEU A 574 -17.94 -0.81 12.19
CA LEU A 574 -18.73 0.20 12.93
C LEU A 574 -18.13 1.61 12.86
N TYR A 575 -16.84 1.70 12.55
CA TYR A 575 -16.05 2.93 12.57
C TYR A 575 -15.58 3.34 11.16
N ASP A 576 -16.15 2.72 10.12
CA ASP A 576 -15.79 2.94 8.72
C ASP A 576 -14.27 2.93 8.50
N TYR A 577 -13.58 1.96 9.11
CA TYR A 577 -12.14 1.85 8.87
C TYR A 577 -11.87 1.56 7.39
N TYR A 578 -10.74 2.07 6.89
CA TYR A 578 -10.36 1.85 5.50
C TYR A 578 -9.94 0.39 5.29
N PHE A 579 -10.90 -0.43 4.88
CA PHE A 579 -10.69 -1.82 4.45
C PHE A 579 -10.44 -1.87 2.94
N LEU A 580 -9.53 -2.77 2.53
CA LEU A 580 -8.85 -2.76 1.23
C LEU A 580 -9.70 -3.26 0.04
N ASP A 581 -10.99 -2.94 -0.03
CA ASP A 581 -11.86 -3.37 -1.14
C ASP A 581 -11.45 -2.72 -2.48
N ASN A 582 -10.74 -1.59 -2.42
CA ASN A 582 -10.05 -1.00 -3.56
C ASN A 582 -8.70 -0.44 -3.08
N ARG A 583 -7.64 -1.25 -3.20
CA ARG A 583 -6.29 -1.18 -2.57
C ARG A 583 -5.58 0.18 -2.49
N PHE A 584 -6.08 1.26 -3.10
CA PHE A 584 -5.53 2.60 -3.01
C PHE A 584 -6.58 3.73 -3.07
N ALA A 585 -7.88 3.43 -3.14
CA ALA A 585 -8.95 4.44 -3.19
C ALA A 585 -9.14 5.16 -1.85
N ASP A 586 -8.79 4.50 -0.76
CA ASP A 586 -8.66 5.08 0.57
C ASP A 586 -7.67 6.26 0.57
N LEU A 587 -6.55 6.17 -0.16
CA LEU A 587 -5.62 7.30 -0.28
C LEU A 587 -6.27 8.51 -0.96
N ASP A 588 -7.09 8.27 -1.99
CA ASP A 588 -7.81 9.33 -2.71
C ASP A 588 -8.88 9.97 -1.80
N GLU A 589 -9.58 9.17 -1.00
CA GLU A 589 -10.56 9.63 -0.02
C GLU A 589 -9.90 10.41 1.13
N ILE A 590 -8.82 9.89 1.72
CA ILE A 590 -8.07 10.55 2.80
C ILE A 590 -7.52 11.89 2.32
N ASN A 591 -6.98 11.97 1.10
CA ASN A 591 -6.52 13.25 0.55
C ASN A 591 -7.69 14.22 0.34
N THR A 592 -8.80 13.74 -0.24
CA THR A 592 -10.00 14.57 -0.46
C THR A 592 -10.57 15.12 0.84
N LEU A 593 -10.61 14.29 1.89
CA LEU A 593 -11.14 14.65 3.20
C LEU A 593 -10.22 15.60 3.97
N SER A 594 -8.91 15.31 3.97
CA SER A 594 -7.95 16.08 4.76
C SER A 594 -7.49 17.36 4.07
N GLY A 595 -7.47 17.40 2.73
CA GLY A 595 -6.84 18.46 1.95
C GLY A 595 -5.32 18.56 2.18
N ARG A 596 -4.69 17.50 2.70
CA ARG A 596 -3.26 17.46 3.03
C ARG A 596 -2.50 16.49 2.11
N PRO A 597 -1.19 16.72 1.87
CA PRO A 597 -0.34 15.73 1.23
C PRO A 597 -0.22 14.48 2.09
N LEU A 598 -0.08 13.33 1.44
CA LEU A 598 0.05 12.03 2.10
C LEU A 598 1.46 11.46 1.98
N MET A 599 1.88 10.72 2.99
CA MET A 599 3.13 9.96 2.99
C MET A 599 2.86 8.53 3.43
N ILE A 600 3.24 7.55 2.60
CA ILE A 600 3.25 6.16 3.04
C ILE A 600 4.48 5.97 3.91
N THR A 601 4.25 5.61 5.16
CA THR A 601 5.30 5.54 6.18
C THR A 601 5.68 4.12 6.56
N GLU A 602 4.91 3.13 6.15
CA GLU A 602 5.29 1.72 6.06
C GLU A 602 4.53 1.03 4.94
N TYR A 603 5.25 0.22 4.17
CA TYR A 603 4.72 -0.82 3.31
C TYR A 603 5.84 -1.82 3.06
N THR A 604 5.49 -3.04 2.65
CA THR A 604 6.47 -4.09 2.39
C THR A 604 5.92 -5.20 1.52
N THR A 605 6.83 -6.08 1.08
CA THR A 605 6.51 -7.39 0.51
C THR A 605 7.50 -8.42 1.07
N ARG A 606 7.06 -9.65 1.32
CA ARG A 606 7.90 -10.73 1.86
C ARG A 606 7.93 -11.98 0.99
N VAL A 607 8.93 -12.82 1.25
CA VAL A 607 9.08 -14.17 0.68
C VAL A 607 9.16 -15.20 1.82
N PRO A 608 8.99 -16.51 1.55
CA PRO A 608 9.13 -17.55 2.55
C PRO A 608 10.51 -17.55 3.22
N THR A 609 10.57 -17.83 4.52
CA THR A 609 11.83 -18.05 5.24
C THR A 609 12.18 -19.55 5.21
N PRO A 610 13.36 -19.94 4.69
CA PRO A 610 13.76 -21.34 4.65
C PRO A 610 13.72 -21.99 6.04
N GLY A 611 12.99 -23.10 6.18
CA GLY A 611 12.87 -23.83 7.44
C GLY A 611 11.90 -23.23 8.45
N VAL A 612 11.16 -22.19 8.10
CA VAL A 612 10.08 -21.63 8.93
C VAL A 612 8.74 -21.97 8.27
N ALA A 613 7.91 -22.73 8.99
CA ALA A 613 6.62 -23.18 8.47
C ALA A 613 5.57 -22.06 8.43
N VAL A 614 5.59 -21.14 9.40
CA VAL A 614 4.62 -20.04 9.52
C VAL A 614 5.37 -18.74 9.79
N LEU A 615 5.14 -17.75 8.93
CA LEU A 615 5.58 -16.38 9.18
C LEU A 615 4.52 -15.67 10.03
N PHE A 616 4.97 -15.03 11.10
CA PHE A 616 4.16 -14.21 11.98
C PHE A 616 4.46 -12.73 11.72
N PRO A 617 3.44 -11.87 11.61
CA PRO A 617 2.02 -12.25 11.56
C PRO A 617 1.61 -12.92 10.23
N PRO A 618 0.56 -13.76 10.24
CA PRO A 618 0.19 -14.59 9.08
C PRO A 618 -0.67 -13.85 8.03
N PHE A 619 -0.71 -12.52 8.07
CA PHE A 619 -1.64 -11.73 7.25
C PHE A 619 -1.01 -10.93 6.11
N PHE A 620 0.33 -10.89 6.03
CA PHE A 620 1.01 -10.22 4.92
C PHE A 620 1.19 -11.16 3.73
N PRO A 621 0.90 -10.69 2.50
CA PRO A 621 1.16 -11.45 1.28
C PRO A 621 2.60 -11.92 1.19
N THR A 622 2.76 -13.20 0.87
CA THR A 622 4.07 -13.86 0.77
C THR A 622 4.26 -14.35 -0.65
N TYR A 623 5.21 -13.74 -1.37
CA TYR A 623 5.51 -14.06 -2.76
C TYR A 623 6.49 -15.23 -2.83
N GLU A 624 6.34 -16.15 -3.79
CA GLU A 624 7.16 -17.36 -3.85
C GLU A 624 8.63 -17.03 -4.15
N THR A 625 8.85 -16.00 -4.96
CA THR A 625 10.16 -15.63 -5.50
C THR A 625 10.53 -14.18 -5.25
N GLN A 626 11.83 -13.85 -5.32
CA GLN A 626 12.29 -12.46 -5.22
C GLN A 626 11.86 -11.64 -6.45
N GLU A 627 11.69 -12.29 -7.60
CA GLU A 627 11.15 -11.69 -8.83
C GLU A 627 9.71 -11.21 -8.63
N GLU A 628 8.84 -12.06 -8.09
CA GLU A 628 7.45 -11.70 -7.78
C GLU A 628 7.37 -10.61 -6.71
N ARG A 629 8.16 -10.75 -5.64
CA ARG A 629 8.30 -9.74 -4.58
C ARG A 629 8.67 -8.37 -5.17
N THR A 630 9.61 -8.35 -6.11
CA THR A 630 10.10 -7.15 -6.81
C THR A 630 9.03 -6.56 -7.73
N GLY A 631 8.28 -7.40 -8.44
CA GLY A 631 7.16 -6.97 -9.29
C GLY A 631 6.03 -6.33 -8.46
N ALA A 632 5.71 -6.92 -7.31
CA ALA A 632 4.72 -6.35 -6.39
C ALA A 632 5.15 -5.01 -5.79
N TYR A 633 6.45 -4.86 -5.46
CA TYR A 633 7.01 -3.56 -5.07
C TYR A 633 6.84 -2.51 -6.17
N GLU A 634 7.18 -2.85 -7.43
CA GLU A 634 7.07 -1.90 -8.54
C GLU A 634 5.62 -1.47 -8.77
N GLU A 635 4.68 -2.41 -8.74
CA GLU A 635 3.25 -2.12 -8.90
C GLU A 635 2.75 -1.19 -7.80
N TYR A 636 3.07 -1.49 -6.53
CA TYR A 636 2.71 -0.63 -5.40
C TYR A 636 3.26 0.79 -5.60
N GLN A 637 4.55 0.92 -5.96
CA GLN A 637 5.14 2.24 -6.18
C GLN A 637 4.51 2.98 -7.35
N ARG A 638 4.12 2.31 -8.44
CA ARG A 638 3.43 2.97 -9.56
C ARG A 638 2.06 3.49 -9.14
N GLN A 639 1.32 2.75 -8.34
CA GLN A 639 0.04 3.19 -7.77
C GLN A 639 0.23 4.48 -6.94
N VAL A 640 1.23 4.50 -6.06
CA VAL A 640 1.53 5.69 -5.25
C VAL A 640 2.02 6.86 -6.10
N LEU A 641 2.98 6.65 -7.00
CA LEU A 641 3.60 7.71 -7.81
C LEU A 641 2.67 8.28 -8.89
N SER A 642 1.56 7.61 -9.20
CA SER A 642 0.52 8.13 -10.09
C SER A 642 -0.38 9.18 -9.44
N ARG A 643 -0.36 9.28 -8.09
CA ARG A 643 -1.21 10.20 -7.33
C ARG A 643 -0.51 11.53 -7.06
N PRO A 644 -1.15 12.66 -7.36
CA PRO A 644 -0.49 13.96 -7.27
C PRO A 644 -0.26 14.44 -5.83
N PHE A 645 -0.97 13.90 -4.85
CA PHE A 645 -0.89 14.33 -3.44
C PHE A 645 0.16 13.56 -2.61
N MET A 646 0.83 12.57 -3.19
CA MET A 646 1.82 11.75 -2.48
C MET A 646 3.15 12.50 -2.38
N VAL A 647 3.77 12.52 -1.20
CA VAL A 647 5.07 13.22 -0.99
C VAL A 647 6.18 12.32 -0.48
N GLY A 648 5.90 11.04 -0.19
CA GLY A 648 6.93 10.08 0.21
C GLY A 648 6.41 8.66 0.41
N THR A 649 7.35 7.72 0.38
CA THR A 649 7.14 6.29 0.61
C THR A 649 8.32 5.72 1.40
N HIS A 650 8.03 5.10 2.54
CA HIS A 650 9.03 4.51 3.43
C HIS A 650 8.87 2.98 3.44
N TRP A 651 9.90 2.28 2.97
CA TRP A 651 9.95 0.83 2.99
C TRP A 651 10.16 0.30 4.42
N PHE A 652 9.34 -0.65 4.85
CA PHE A 652 9.57 -1.41 6.08
C PHE A 652 10.09 -2.81 5.69
N GLN A 653 11.36 -3.15 5.89
CA GLN A 653 12.42 -2.42 6.58
C GLN A 653 13.80 -2.75 6.01
N TRP A 654 14.86 -2.25 6.63
CA TRP A 654 16.25 -2.45 6.20
C TRP A 654 16.65 -3.93 6.10
N GLU A 655 16.55 -4.68 7.20
CA GLU A 655 16.96 -6.09 7.29
C GLU A 655 15.81 -7.07 7.51
N ASP A 656 16.04 -8.33 7.14
CA ASP A 656 15.15 -9.43 7.52
C ASP A 656 15.11 -9.62 9.04
N GLN A 657 13.93 -9.96 9.55
CA GLN A 657 13.78 -10.25 10.96
C GLN A 657 14.35 -11.64 11.30
N PRO A 658 14.73 -11.89 12.56
CA PRO A 658 15.15 -13.21 13.00
C PRO A 658 14.09 -14.27 12.68
N ALA A 659 14.49 -15.38 12.05
CA ALA A 659 13.58 -16.50 11.73
C ALA A 659 12.86 -17.07 12.95
N THR A 660 13.46 -16.94 14.14
CA THR A 660 12.93 -17.35 15.44
C THR A 660 12.00 -16.33 16.09
N GLY A 661 11.79 -15.16 15.49
CA GLY A 661 10.96 -14.09 16.03
C GLY A 661 11.73 -13.02 16.77
N ARG A 662 11.34 -11.76 16.59
CA ARG A 662 11.75 -10.61 17.42
C ARG A 662 10.94 -10.57 18.72
N GLY A 663 11.04 -9.47 19.48
CA GLY A 663 10.44 -9.34 20.82
C GLY A 663 8.94 -9.65 20.93
N ASP A 664 8.17 -9.44 19.87
CA ASP A 664 6.73 -9.75 19.76
C ASP A 664 6.44 -11.01 18.92
N GLY A 665 7.48 -11.78 18.57
CA GLY A 665 7.37 -13.01 17.79
C GLY A 665 7.47 -12.83 16.28
N GLU A 666 7.52 -11.59 15.76
CA GLU A 666 7.58 -11.34 14.32
C GLU A 666 8.86 -11.88 13.67
N ASN A 667 8.73 -12.61 12.56
CA ASN A 667 9.84 -13.32 11.91
C ASN A 667 9.84 -13.19 10.37
N SER A 668 9.38 -12.06 9.85
CA SER A 668 9.19 -11.81 8.42
C SER A 668 10.49 -11.46 7.66
N ARG A 669 10.56 -11.88 6.39
CA ARG A 669 11.62 -11.49 5.43
C ARG A 669 11.25 -10.23 4.64
N PHE A 670 11.28 -9.10 5.32
CA PHE A 670 10.99 -7.77 4.75
C PHE A 670 12.22 -7.01 4.27
N GLY A 671 13.42 -7.50 4.57
CA GLY A 671 14.64 -6.73 4.39
C GLY A 671 14.94 -6.38 2.94
N LEU A 672 15.61 -5.24 2.76
CA LEU A 672 16.45 -4.98 1.59
C LEU A 672 17.72 -5.82 1.60
N VAL A 673 18.16 -6.20 2.80
CA VAL A 673 19.24 -7.16 3.05
C VAL A 673 18.72 -8.33 3.88
N ASN A 674 19.33 -9.50 3.71
CA ASN A 674 19.03 -10.67 4.54
C ASN A 674 19.73 -10.59 5.91
N ILE A 675 19.54 -11.62 6.74
CA ILE A 675 20.12 -11.66 8.10
C ILE A 675 21.68 -11.67 8.10
N GLU A 676 22.31 -12.06 7.00
CA GLU A 676 23.78 -11.98 6.79
C GLU A 676 24.22 -10.67 6.09
N ASP A 677 23.37 -9.65 6.05
CA ASP A 677 23.65 -8.36 5.41
C ASP A 677 23.98 -8.43 3.90
N THR A 678 23.45 -9.46 3.23
CA THR A 678 23.52 -9.62 1.78
C THR A 678 22.31 -8.94 1.12
N PRO A 679 22.49 -7.99 0.19
CA PRO A 679 21.40 -7.35 -0.51
C PRO A 679 20.56 -8.30 -1.38
N TYR A 680 19.25 -8.05 -1.42
CA TYR A 680 18.35 -8.62 -2.43
C TYR A 680 18.46 -7.82 -3.73
N GLU A 681 19.45 -8.12 -4.55
CA GLU A 681 19.83 -7.29 -5.73
C GLU A 681 18.66 -6.99 -6.68
N LEU A 682 17.76 -7.95 -6.96
CA LEU A 682 16.58 -7.70 -7.80
C LEU A 682 15.69 -6.58 -7.26
N LEU A 683 15.42 -6.62 -5.95
CA LEU A 683 14.57 -5.64 -5.27
C LEU A 683 15.26 -4.28 -5.22
N THR A 684 16.53 -4.24 -4.83
CA THR A 684 17.28 -2.99 -4.65
C THR A 684 17.61 -2.32 -5.98
N GLU A 685 17.89 -3.07 -7.06
CA GLU A 685 18.04 -2.53 -8.42
C GLU A 685 16.71 -1.92 -8.92
N ARG A 686 15.57 -2.59 -8.67
CA ARG A 686 14.27 -2.04 -9.04
C ARG A 686 13.91 -0.80 -8.24
N MET A 687 14.21 -0.78 -6.94
CA MET A 687 14.07 0.41 -6.09
C MET A 687 14.92 1.57 -6.60
N THR A 688 16.16 1.29 -7.01
CA THR A 688 17.05 2.29 -7.61
C THR A 688 16.39 2.97 -8.81
N PHE A 689 15.78 2.17 -9.68
CA PHE A 689 15.06 2.66 -10.86
C PHE A 689 13.80 3.46 -10.47
N MET A 690 12.93 2.92 -9.61
CA MET A 690 11.69 3.60 -9.23
C MET A 690 11.92 4.92 -8.48
N ASN A 691 12.93 4.98 -7.62
CA ASN A 691 13.30 6.20 -6.90
C ASN A 691 13.79 7.31 -7.86
N ALA A 692 14.45 6.94 -8.97
CA ALA A 692 14.88 7.89 -9.99
C ALA A 692 13.71 8.51 -10.78
N LEU A 693 12.53 7.88 -10.78
CA LEU A 693 11.32 8.37 -11.45
C LEU A 693 10.48 9.33 -10.59
N THR A 694 10.85 9.55 -9.33
CA THR A 694 10.12 10.46 -8.43
C THR A 694 10.00 11.93 -8.91
N PRO A 695 10.91 12.52 -9.72
CA PRO A 695 10.69 13.82 -10.33
C PRO A 695 9.72 13.80 -11.52
N GLU A 696 9.45 12.63 -12.11
CA GLU A 696 8.56 12.50 -13.28
C GLU A 696 7.08 12.34 -12.90
N ARG A 697 6.74 12.53 -11.62
CA ARG A 697 5.37 12.40 -11.12
C ARG A 697 4.44 13.47 -11.72
N PRO A 698 3.13 13.17 -11.87
CA PRO A 698 2.54 11.86 -11.68
C PRO A 698 2.93 10.90 -12.80
N LEU A 699 3.28 9.66 -12.43
CA LEU A 699 3.50 8.61 -13.43
C LEU A 699 2.16 8.16 -14.05
N PRO A 700 2.16 7.66 -15.29
CA PRO A 700 0.97 7.02 -15.84
C PRO A 700 0.50 5.91 -14.90
N ALA A 701 -0.79 5.95 -14.53
CA ALA A 701 -1.38 4.91 -13.71
C ALA A 701 -1.14 3.55 -14.39
N PRO A 702 -0.69 2.52 -13.66
CA PRO A 702 -0.58 1.20 -14.22
C PRO A 702 -1.97 0.75 -14.69
N PRO A 703 -2.07 -0.03 -15.80
CA PRO A 703 -3.35 -0.63 -16.17
C PRO A 703 -3.89 -1.42 -14.98
N PRO A 704 -5.22 -1.52 -14.77
CA PRO A 704 -5.79 -2.24 -13.65
C PRO A 704 -5.24 -3.66 -13.63
N VAL A 705 -4.38 -3.95 -12.66
CA VAL A 705 -3.77 -5.26 -12.50
C VAL A 705 -4.78 -6.13 -11.78
N PHE A 706 -5.37 -7.08 -12.52
CA PHE A 706 -5.96 -8.27 -11.91
C PHE A 706 -4.81 -9.02 -11.25
N PHE A 707 -4.67 -8.85 -9.93
CA PHE A 707 -3.75 -9.67 -9.16
C PHE A 707 -4.17 -11.14 -9.34
N PRO A 708 -3.25 -12.04 -9.71
CA PRO A 708 -3.53 -13.46 -9.62
C PRO A 708 -3.89 -13.78 -8.16
N ASP A 709 -4.92 -14.58 -8.00
CA ASP A 709 -5.40 -15.09 -6.72
C ASP A 709 -4.23 -15.52 -5.82
N PRO A 710 -4.03 -14.90 -4.63
CA PRO A 710 -3.06 -15.37 -3.64
C PRO A 710 -3.37 -16.79 -3.12
N GLY A 711 -4.50 -17.39 -3.50
CA GLY A 711 -4.97 -18.72 -3.11
C GLY A 711 -4.07 -19.90 -3.46
N ALA A 712 -2.90 -19.71 -4.09
CA ALA A 712 -1.92 -20.79 -4.26
C ALA A 712 -1.22 -21.22 -2.95
N PHE A 713 -1.41 -20.49 -1.84
CA PHE A 713 -0.72 -20.77 -0.56
C PHE A 713 -1.60 -20.81 0.69
N VAL A 714 -2.85 -21.28 0.59
CA VAL A 714 -3.64 -21.64 1.79
C VAL A 714 -4.00 -23.12 1.77
N ALA A 715 -2.97 -23.95 1.92
CA ALA A 715 -3.10 -25.27 2.52
C ALA A 715 -2.39 -25.23 3.88
N ASP A 716 -3.11 -25.66 4.92
CA ASP A 716 -2.69 -25.86 6.32
C ASP A 716 -2.53 -24.63 7.23
N VAL A 717 -3.67 -24.06 7.63
CA VAL A 717 -3.87 -23.58 9.01
C VAL A 717 -5.13 -24.21 9.61
N ALA A 718 -5.20 -25.54 9.59
CA ALA A 718 -6.15 -26.31 10.41
C ALA A 718 -5.35 -27.34 11.21
N GLY A 719 -4.79 -26.90 12.34
CA GLY A 719 -3.88 -27.74 13.13
C GLY A 719 -3.45 -27.18 14.48
N PHE A 720 -4.27 -26.34 15.13
CA PHE A 720 -4.20 -26.13 16.58
C PHE A 720 -5.28 -26.96 17.29
N THR A 721 -5.21 -28.28 17.10
CA THR A 721 -5.62 -29.28 18.09
C THR A 721 -4.65 -30.50 17.99
N GLU A 722 -3.44 -30.31 18.55
CA GLU A 722 -2.41 -31.28 19.04
C GLU A 722 -1.61 -32.21 18.06
N PHE A 723 -0.29 -32.28 18.33
CA PHE A 723 0.89 -32.69 17.51
C PHE A 723 1.03 -34.19 17.09
N SER A 724 1.49 -34.49 15.85
CA SER A 724 2.40 -35.62 15.48
C SER A 724 2.54 -35.84 13.94
N SER A 725 3.70 -36.37 13.56
CA SER A 725 4.34 -36.59 12.25
C SER A 725 3.77 -37.64 11.25
N SER A 726 3.96 -37.35 9.95
CA SER A 726 4.35 -38.27 8.83
C SER A 726 3.32 -39.15 8.11
N ASN A 727 2.97 -38.81 6.86
CA ASN A 727 3.39 -39.51 5.61
C ASN A 727 2.61 -39.00 4.37
N ILE A 728 3.37 -38.57 3.35
CA ILE A 728 2.96 -38.06 2.02
C ILE A 728 2.45 -39.20 1.11
N ILE A 729 1.36 -38.99 0.30
CA ILE A 729 1.22 -39.30 -1.16
C ILE A 729 0.05 -38.49 -1.82
N THR A 730 0.42 -37.56 -2.73
CA THR A 730 -0.20 -36.94 -3.96
C THR A 730 -1.70 -36.64 -4.21
N ALA A 731 -1.95 -35.37 -4.59
CA ALA A 731 -2.66 -34.81 -5.78
C ALA A 731 -4.21 -34.91 -5.97
N GLN A 732 -4.90 -33.75 -5.89
CA GLN A 732 -5.83 -33.13 -6.88
C GLN A 732 -6.61 -31.97 -6.21
N THR A 733 -6.68 -30.81 -6.86
CA THR A 733 -7.49 -29.65 -6.46
C THR A 733 -8.98 -29.98 -6.52
N VAL A 734 -9.70 -29.71 -5.43
CA VAL A 734 -11.18 -29.75 -5.35
C VAL A 734 -11.64 -28.38 -4.88
N ALA A 735 -12.45 -27.71 -5.70
CA ALA A 735 -13.06 -26.42 -5.40
C ALA A 735 -14.02 -26.53 -4.21
N GLY A 736 -14.07 -25.50 -3.35
CA GLY A 736 -14.94 -25.44 -2.18
C GLY A 736 -16.38 -25.05 -2.56
N ALA A 737 -17.35 -25.46 -1.75
CA ALA A 737 -18.74 -25.02 -1.89
C ALA A 737 -18.84 -23.51 -1.62
N LEU A 738 -19.69 -22.82 -2.38
CA LEU A 738 -19.98 -21.39 -2.23
C LEU A 738 -20.42 -21.01 -0.81
N GLY A 739 -21.10 -21.90 -0.09
CA GLY A 739 -21.45 -21.72 1.33
C GLY A 739 -22.95 -21.62 1.55
N THR A 740 -23.37 -20.95 2.63
CA THR A 740 -24.74 -20.98 3.13
C THR A 740 -25.38 -19.59 3.22
N ARG A 741 -26.68 -19.48 2.91
CA ARG A 741 -27.52 -18.30 3.20
C ARG A 741 -28.69 -18.65 4.11
N VAL A 742 -29.10 -17.69 4.93
CA VAL A 742 -30.14 -17.87 5.94
C VAL A 742 -31.16 -16.74 5.80
N PHE A 743 -32.45 -17.08 5.65
CA PHE A 743 -33.55 -16.11 5.58
C PHE A 743 -34.47 -16.25 6.80
N SER A 744 -34.85 -15.12 7.41
CA SER A 744 -35.69 -15.00 8.62
C SER A 744 -36.95 -14.15 8.38
N ILE A 745 -37.81 -13.98 9.39
CA ILE A 745 -39.07 -13.19 9.29
C ILE A 745 -38.84 -11.72 9.59
N ALA A 746 -39.35 -10.86 8.72
CA ALA A 746 -39.34 -9.42 8.89
C ALA A 746 -40.33 -8.99 9.98
N PRO A 747 -39.97 -8.03 10.85
CA PRO A 747 -40.94 -7.37 11.73
C PRO A 747 -42.03 -6.63 10.94
N THR A 748 -43.26 -6.58 11.48
CA THR A 748 -44.36 -5.81 10.89
C THR A 748 -43.98 -4.32 10.77
N GLY A 749 -43.91 -3.81 9.54
CA GLY A 749 -43.60 -2.41 9.25
C GLY A 749 -42.14 -2.10 8.91
N SER A 750 -41.24 -3.10 8.83
CA SER A 750 -39.86 -2.86 8.38
C SER A 750 -39.73 -2.79 6.85
N ASP A 751 -38.77 -2.00 6.40
CA ASP A 751 -38.47 -1.72 5.01
C ASP A 751 -37.15 -2.34 4.51
N ARG A 752 -36.94 -3.65 4.77
CA ARG A 752 -36.56 -4.68 3.75
C ARG A 752 -35.64 -5.83 4.21
N THR A 753 -35.94 -6.59 5.28
CA THR A 753 -35.31 -7.91 5.53
C THR A 753 -36.30 -8.94 6.01
N GLY A 754 -36.53 -10.00 5.24
CA GLY A 754 -37.30 -11.19 5.62
C GLY A 754 -38.32 -11.69 4.57
N PHE A 755 -39.28 -12.53 5.00
CA PHE A 755 -40.37 -13.02 4.12
C PHE A 755 -41.43 -11.95 3.87
N TYR A 756 -41.84 -11.74 2.61
CA TYR A 756 -42.93 -10.86 2.21
C TYR A 756 -44.01 -11.65 1.46
N VAL A 757 -45.28 -11.25 1.62
CA VAL A 757 -46.42 -11.90 0.98
C VAL A 757 -47.09 -10.92 0.02
N GLY A 758 -46.86 -11.09 -1.28
CA GLY A 758 -47.46 -10.28 -2.33
C GLY A 758 -48.78 -10.88 -2.78
N ILE A 759 -49.89 -10.39 -2.23
CA ILE A 759 -51.21 -10.50 -2.89
C ILE A 759 -51.68 -9.11 -3.34
N LEU A 760 -51.10 -8.03 -2.80
CA LEU A 760 -51.17 -6.65 -3.31
C LEU A 760 -49.84 -5.90 -3.03
N PRO A 761 -49.51 -4.83 -3.79
CA PRO A 761 -48.24 -4.13 -3.64
C PRO A 761 -48.07 -3.49 -2.25
N GLY A 762 -46.97 -3.80 -1.55
CA GLY A 762 -46.45 -2.99 -0.44
C GLY A 762 -46.91 -3.35 0.98
N GLN A 763 -47.48 -4.53 1.25
CA GLN A 763 -47.75 -4.98 2.63
C GLN A 763 -47.15 -6.35 2.92
N ASN A 764 -46.50 -6.50 4.07
CA ASN A 764 -46.01 -7.79 4.58
C ASN A 764 -47.00 -8.41 5.56
N VAL A 765 -47.45 -9.65 5.30
CA VAL A 765 -48.35 -10.40 6.19
C VAL A 765 -47.78 -11.75 6.68
N ALA A 766 -46.47 -11.98 6.49
CA ALA A 766 -45.77 -13.14 7.07
C ALA A 766 -45.64 -12.96 8.60
N SER A 767 -45.90 -14.01 9.37
CA SER A 767 -46.00 -13.90 10.84
C SER A 767 -45.31 -15.02 11.65
N ALA A 768 -44.97 -16.20 11.08
CA ALA A 768 -44.16 -17.22 11.78
C ALA A 768 -43.46 -18.24 10.85
N ALA A 769 -42.26 -18.68 11.25
CA ALA A 769 -41.47 -19.73 10.63
C ALA A 769 -41.34 -20.81 11.70
N THR A 770 -41.92 -21.97 11.43
CA THR A 770 -42.29 -22.88 12.51
C THR A 770 -41.26 -23.97 12.78
N SER A 771 -40.31 -24.19 11.87
CA SER A 771 -39.25 -25.20 12.02
C SER A 771 -37.82 -24.68 11.82
N GLY A 772 -37.60 -23.36 11.90
CA GLY A 772 -36.30 -22.71 11.73
C GLY A 772 -36.22 -21.79 10.50
N PRO A 773 -35.08 -21.11 10.27
CA PRO A 773 -34.91 -20.26 9.10
C PRO A 773 -34.84 -21.07 7.80
N LEU A 774 -35.15 -20.43 6.68
CA LEU A 774 -34.90 -21.02 5.36
C LEU A 774 -33.39 -20.92 5.10
N VAL A 775 -32.72 -22.07 5.01
CA VAL A 775 -31.27 -22.14 4.84
C VAL A 775 -30.93 -22.72 3.48
N LEU A 776 -30.26 -21.98 2.63
CA LEU A 776 -29.82 -22.43 1.32
C LEU A 776 -28.33 -22.77 1.35
N GLU A 777 -27.94 -23.81 0.63
CA GLU A 777 -26.55 -24.21 0.42
C GLU A 777 -26.23 -24.13 -1.07
N ALA A 778 -25.25 -23.31 -1.39
CA ALA A 778 -24.66 -23.24 -2.70
C ALA A 778 -23.39 -24.09 -2.71
N GLY A 779 -23.38 -25.10 -3.58
CA GLY A 779 -22.27 -26.01 -3.75
C GLY A 779 -21.17 -25.41 -4.61
N ILE A 780 -20.37 -26.30 -5.18
CA ILE A 780 -19.20 -25.92 -5.96
C ILE A 780 -19.67 -25.50 -7.36
N PRO A 781 -19.37 -24.28 -7.84
CA PRO A 781 -19.68 -23.89 -9.21
C PRO A 781 -18.90 -24.73 -10.21
N ASP A 782 -19.57 -25.06 -11.30
CA ASP A 782 -18.92 -25.72 -12.43
C ASP A 782 -18.08 -24.73 -13.26
N ALA A 783 -17.47 -25.22 -14.33
CA ALA A 783 -16.60 -24.41 -15.19
C ALA A 783 -17.31 -23.27 -15.95
N SER A 784 -18.64 -23.19 -15.86
CA SER A 784 -19.47 -22.09 -16.40
C SER A 784 -20.02 -21.19 -15.28
N GLY A 785 -19.44 -21.30 -14.07
CA GLY A 785 -19.81 -20.59 -12.84
C GLY A 785 -21.25 -20.80 -12.40
N HIS A 786 -21.83 -21.95 -12.76
CA HIS A 786 -23.11 -22.40 -12.26
C HIS A 786 -22.90 -23.30 -11.04
N ALA A 787 -23.33 -22.85 -9.88
CA ALA A 787 -23.28 -23.64 -8.64
C ALA A 787 -24.60 -24.35 -8.38
N PRO A 788 -24.57 -25.63 -7.95
CA PRO A 788 -25.77 -26.32 -7.52
C PRO A 788 -26.28 -25.65 -6.25
N LEU A 789 -27.55 -25.23 -6.27
CA LEU A 789 -28.21 -24.58 -5.14
C LEU A 789 -29.24 -25.55 -4.56
N MET A 790 -29.20 -25.76 -3.25
CA MET A 790 -30.09 -26.68 -2.55
C MET A 790 -30.62 -26.04 -1.27
N LEU A 791 -31.73 -26.59 -0.78
CA LEU A 791 -32.24 -26.29 0.54
C LEU A 791 -31.49 -27.19 1.55
N ALA A 792 -30.87 -26.59 2.57
CA ALA A 792 -30.02 -27.29 3.53
C ALA A 792 -30.82 -28.20 4.47
N GLN A 793 -32.04 -27.78 4.81
CA GLN A 793 -32.90 -28.45 5.78
C GLN A 793 -34.37 -28.21 5.49
N ASP A 794 -35.22 -29.16 5.88
CA ASP A 794 -36.67 -29.01 5.75
C ASP A 794 -37.15 -27.79 6.52
N VAL A 795 -38.03 -27.00 5.89
CA VAL A 795 -38.64 -25.83 6.54
C VAL A 795 -40.15 -25.81 6.34
N VAL A 796 -40.87 -25.52 7.43
CA VAL A 796 -42.32 -25.32 7.44
C VAL A 796 -42.62 -23.85 7.74
N LEU A 797 -43.22 -23.18 6.77
CA LEU A 797 -43.61 -21.78 6.84
C LEU A 797 -45.11 -21.68 7.01
N GLY A 798 -45.55 -20.87 7.97
CA GLY A 798 -46.97 -20.54 8.18
C GLY A 798 -47.20 -19.09 7.80
N VAL A 799 -48.11 -18.85 6.86
CA VAL A 799 -48.40 -17.52 6.35
C VAL A 799 -49.88 -17.21 6.49
N GLN A 800 -50.22 -16.07 7.09
CA GLN A 800 -51.61 -15.64 7.17
C GLN A 800 -52.05 -15.01 5.83
N ALA A 801 -53.11 -15.56 5.23
CA ALA A 801 -53.71 -15.00 4.02
C ALA A 801 -54.58 -13.78 4.36
N LEU A 802 -54.83 -12.91 3.37
CA LEU A 802 -55.58 -11.64 3.48
C LEU A 802 -56.96 -11.74 4.14
N VAL A 803 -57.54 -12.94 4.19
CA VAL A 803 -58.92 -13.23 4.61
C VAL A 803 -58.97 -14.11 5.86
N GLY A 804 -57.84 -14.28 6.55
CA GLY A 804 -57.70 -14.90 7.88
C GLY A 804 -57.24 -16.36 7.88
N ASP A 805 -57.28 -17.05 6.74
CA ASP A 805 -56.77 -18.43 6.56
C ASP A 805 -55.25 -18.51 6.76
N VAL A 806 -54.72 -19.71 7.03
CA VAL A 806 -53.27 -19.95 7.11
C VAL A 806 -52.82 -20.82 5.94
N ILE A 807 -51.92 -20.31 5.12
CA ILE A 807 -51.23 -21.08 4.08
C ILE A 807 -49.97 -21.67 4.71
N CYS A 808 -49.90 -22.99 4.74
CA CYS A 808 -48.73 -23.73 5.20
C CYS A 808 -47.92 -24.20 4.00
N LEU A 809 -46.62 -23.91 4.01
CA LEU A 809 -45.67 -24.40 3.02
C LEU A 809 -44.70 -25.33 3.71
N ARG A 810 -44.69 -26.60 3.31
CA ARG A 810 -43.63 -27.53 3.69
C ARG A 810 -42.66 -27.64 2.54
N LEU A 811 -41.44 -27.18 2.77
CA LEU A 811 -40.33 -27.24 1.84
C LEU A 811 -39.41 -28.37 2.28
N THR A 812 -39.25 -29.36 1.42
CA THR A 812 -38.40 -30.51 1.70
C THR A 812 -37.03 -30.33 1.04
N ALA A 813 -35.97 -30.42 1.85
CA ALA A 813 -34.59 -30.36 1.40
C ALA A 813 -34.25 -31.53 0.48
N ALA A 814 -34.73 -32.74 0.85
CA ALA A 814 -34.59 -33.93 0.03
C ALA A 814 -35.33 -33.78 -1.30
N GLY A 815 -34.57 -33.77 -2.40
CA GLY A 815 -35.11 -33.56 -3.75
C GLY A 815 -35.15 -32.10 -4.18
N SER A 816 -34.66 -31.17 -3.35
CA SER A 816 -34.36 -29.81 -3.80
C SER A 816 -33.15 -29.82 -4.75
N SER A 817 -33.21 -28.94 -5.74
CA SER A 817 -32.13 -28.76 -6.72
C SER A 817 -32.26 -27.39 -7.34
N GLY A 818 -31.17 -26.83 -7.83
CA GLY A 818 -31.20 -25.46 -8.29
C GLY A 818 -29.85 -25.06 -8.83
N THR A 819 -29.81 -23.85 -9.35
CA THR A 819 -28.60 -23.30 -9.93
C THR A 819 -28.51 -21.83 -9.54
N LEU A 820 -27.38 -21.46 -8.96
CA LEU A 820 -26.93 -20.08 -8.77
C LEU A 820 -25.87 -19.81 -9.83
N SER A 821 -26.10 -18.81 -10.68
CA SER A 821 -25.15 -18.37 -11.70
C SER A 821 -24.33 -17.20 -11.16
N CYS A 822 -23.03 -17.39 -11.00
CA CYS A 822 -22.13 -16.35 -10.51
C CYS A 822 -21.40 -15.59 -11.63
N ASP A 823 -21.32 -16.15 -12.84
CA ASP A 823 -20.74 -15.51 -14.02
C ASP A 823 -21.34 -15.98 -15.37
N GLY A 824 -22.33 -16.89 -15.33
CA GLY A 824 -22.86 -17.59 -16.50
C GLY A 824 -24.14 -16.99 -17.07
N ALA A 825 -24.26 -16.96 -18.40
CA ALA A 825 -25.46 -16.51 -19.10
C ALA A 825 -26.55 -17.60 -19.10
N MET A 826 -27.42 -17.60 -18.09
CA MET A 826 -28.56 -18.51 -17.98
C MET A 826 -29.81 -17.70 -17.65
N GLY A 827 -30.92 -17.96 -18.35
CA GLY A 827 -32.18 -17.32 -17.98
C GLY A 827 -32.70 -17.89 -16.68
N HIS A 828 -33.08 -17.07 -15.71
CA HIS A 828 -33.58 -17.54 -14.41
C HIS A 828 -35.07 -17.28 -14.18
N ASP A 829 -35.77 -16.65 -15.14
CA ASP A 829 -37.19 -16.35 -15.01
C ASP A 829 -38.06 -17.59 -14.89
N VAL A 830 -39.18 -17.41 -14.18
CA VAL A 830 -40.17 -18.44 -13.91
C VAL A 830 -41.54 -17.95 -14.34
N THR A 831 -42.31 -18.82 -14.99
CA THR A 831 -43.74 -18.62 -15.19
C THR A 831 -44.52 -19.74 -14.52
N VAL A 832 -45.49 -19.37 -13.69
CA VAL A 832 -46.41 -20.31 -13.05
C VAL A 832 -47.80 -20.03 -13.60
N THR A 833 -48.39 -21.01 -14.30
CA THR A 833 -49.70 -20.86 -14.95
C THR A 833 -50.69 -21.88 -14.42
N SER A 834 -51.94 -21.46 -14.23
CA SER A 834 -53.04 -22.34 -13.87
C SER A 834 -54.33 -21.91 -14.58
N GLU A 835 -55.20 -22.88 -14.90
CA GLU A 835 -56.48 -22.62 -15.56
C GLU A 835 -57.47 -21.92 -14.62
N ALA A 836 -58.46 -21.23 -15.19
CA ALA A 836 -59.53 -20.59 -14.43
C ALA A 836 -60.50 -21.63 -13.85
N GLY A 837 -60.89 -21.51 -12.57
CA GLY A 837 -61.93 -22.37 -12.00
C GLY A 837 -61.84 -22.61 -10.49
N GLU A 838 -62.81 -23.36 -9.98
CA GLU A 838 -62.95 -23.70 -8.56
C GLU A 838 -62.31 -25.06 -8.26
N LEU A 839 -61.28 -25.06 -7.41
CA LEU A 839 -60.37 -26.17 -7.01
C LEU A 839 -59.11 -26.32 -7.88
N ALA A 840 -57.98 -26.47 -7.19
CA ALA A 840 -56.61 -26.39 -7.69
C ALA A 840 -56.38 -27.22 -8.96
N PRO A 841 -56.37 -26.60 -10.16
CA PRO A 841 -55.94 -27.29 -11.37
C PRO A 841 -54.47 -27.71 -11.22
N PRO A 842 -53.96 -28.64 -12.04
CA PRO A 842 -52.53 -28.82 -12.17
C PRO A 842 -51.94 -27.50 -12.68
N GLU A 843 -51.13 -26.86 -11.84
CA GLU A 843 -50.35 -25.71 -12.28
C GLU A 843 -49.17 -26.19 -13.12
N THR A 844 -48.78 -25.38 -14.09
CA THR A 844 -47.57 -25.61 -14.89
C THR A 844 -46.54 -24.56 -14.49
N THR A 845 -45.44 -25.03 -13.91
CA THR A 845 -44.26 -24.21 -13.63
C THR A 845 -43.25 -24.41 -14.74
N GLN A 846 -42.87 -23.34 -15.41
CA GLN A 846 -41.76 -23.31 -16.35
C GLN A 846 -40.67 -22.41 -15.78
N ALA A 847 -39.45 -22.92 -15.70
CA ALA A 847 -38.29 -22.19 -15.24
C ALA A 847 -37.25 -22.08 -16.36
N PHE A 848 -36.34 -21.13 -16.24
CA PHE A 848 -35.27 -20.85 -17.19
C PHE A 848 -35.75 -20.37 -18.57
N LEU A 849 -36.73 -19.46 -18.58
CA LEU A 849 -37.43 -19.01 -19.79
C LEU A 849 -36.61 -18.11 -20.74
N GLY A 850 -35.38 -17.79 -20.38
CA GLY A 850 -34.36 -17.30 -21.32
C GLY A 850 -33.94 -15.84 -21.22
N THR A 851 -34.49 -15.05 -20.29
CA THR A 851 -33.95 -13.71 -20.00
C THR A 851 -32.84 -13.84 -18.96
N ASP A 852 -31.60 -13.62 -19.39
CA ASP A 852 -30.43 -13.58 -18.52
C ASP A 852 -30.50 -12.31 -17.65
N SER A 853 -30.58 -12.51 -16.34
CA SER A 853 -30.68 -11.44 -15.34
C SER A 853 -29.32 -11.01 -14.78
N GLY A 854 -28.21 -11.52 -15.31
CA GLY A 854 -26.85 -11.16 -14.92
C GLY A 854 -26.30 -11.95 -13.73
N PRO A 855 -25.05 -11.69 -13.31
CA PRO A 855 -24.39 -12.40 -12.20
C PRO A 855 -25.22 -12.37 -10.92
N GLY A 856 -25.23 -13.50 -10.20
CA GLY A 856 -26.01 -13.68 -8.99
C GLY A 856 -27.43 -14.19 -9.18
N ALA A 857 -27.84 -14.39 -10.42
CA ALA A 857 -29.16 -14.92 -10.73
C ALA A 857 -29.27 -16.38 -10.27
N ALA A 858 -30.38 -16.74 -9.66
CA ALA A 858 -30.58 -18.09 -9.15
C ALA A 858 -32.00 -18.60 -9.37
N THR A 859 -32.10 -19.92 -9.59
CA THR A 859 -33.35 -20.66 -9.54
C THR A 859 -33.21 -21.84 -8.61
N LEU A 860 -34.09 -21.95 -7.63
CA LEU A 860 -34.17 -23.11 -6.73
C LEU A 860 -35.50 -23.84 -6.96
N MET A 861 -35.42 -25.13 -7.27
CA MET A 861 -36.54 -26.05 -7.39
C MET A 861 -36.67 -26.83 -6.08
N VAL A 862 -37.80 -26.70 -5.38
CA VAL A 862 -38.01 -27.36 -4.09
C VAL A 862 -39.28 -28.20 -4.13
N VAL A 863 -39.20 -29.40 -3.57
CA VAL A 863 -40.38 -30.22 -3.30
C VAL A 863 -41.20 -29.50 -2.25
N THR A 864 -42.37 -29.03 -2.66
CA THR A 864 -43.24 -28.18 -1.88
C THR A 864 -44.59 -28.84 -1.72
N GLU A 865 -45.02 -28.99 -0.49
CA GLU A 865 -46.40 -29.30 -0.16
C GLU A 865 -47.08 -28.04 0.36
N ILE A 866 -48.33 -27.82 -0.04
CA ILE A 866 -49.12 -26.67 0.38
C ILE A 866 -50.36 -27.17 1.09
N ALA A 867 -50.66 -26.63 2.26
CA ALA A 867 -51.96 -26.78 2.90
C ALA A 867 -52.58 -25.40 3.09
N GLN A 868 -53.89 -25.31 2.96
CA GLN A 868 -54.64 -24.12 3.36
C GLN A 868 -55.53 -24.48 4.55
N LEU A 869 -55.20 -23.95 5.70
CA LEU A 869 -55.97 -24.10 6.92
C LEU A 869 -57.00 -22.96 7.03
N PRO A 870 -58.21 -23.25 7.53
CA PRO A 870 -59.27 -22.26 7.62
C PRO A 870 -58.93 -21.13 8.59
N ALA A 871 -59.58 -19.98 8.41
CA ALA A 871 -59.42 -18.82 9.27
C ALA A 871 -59.61 -19.15 10.76
N GLY A 872 -58.64 -18.72 11.58
CA GLY A 872 -58.59 -18.99 13.03
C GLY A 872 -57.66 -20.14 13.45
N ALA A 873 -57.07 -20.88 12.50
CA ALA A 873 -55.98 -21.81 12.78
C ALA A 873 -54.72 -21.07 13.30
N ALA A 874 -53.94 -21.71 14.17
CA ALA A 874 -52.66 -21.17 14.60
C ALA A 874 -51.58 -21.47 13.56
N LEU A 875 -50.58 -20.58 13.42
CA LEU A 875 -49.47 -20.79 12.49
C LEU A 875 -48.69 -22.09 12.81
N THR A 876 -48.60 -22.45 14.09
CA THR A 876 -47.99 -23.71 14.55
C THR A 876 -48.74 -24.97 14.10
N ASP A 877 -50.01 -24.85 13.70
CA ASP A 877 -50.77 -25.98 13.17
C ASP A 877 -50.21 -26.46 11.82
N CYS A 878 -49.40 -25.63 11.14
CA CYS A 878 -48.64 -26.05 9.96
C CYS A 878 -47.64 -27.19 10.25
N LEU A 879 -47.15 -27.32 11.47
CA LEU A 879 -46.23 -28.41 11.86
C LEU A 879 -46.94 -29.76 11.99
N THR A 880 -48.25 -29.75 12.25
CA THR A 880 -49.00 -30.95 12.66
C THR A 880 -50.13 -31.33 11.72
N THR A 881 -50.54 -30.43 10.82
CA THR A 881 -51.59 -30.70 9.83
C THR A 881 -51.17 -31.77 8.82
N ASP A 882 -52.13 -32.63 8.47
CA ASP A 882 -52.03 -33.65 7.43
C ASP A 882 -52.73 -33.24 6.12
N GLN A 883 -53.28 -32.01 6.06
CA GLN A 883 -54.04 -31.47 4.93
C GLN A 883 -53.16 -30.92 3.79
N TYR A 884 -51.93 -31.41 3.70
CA TYR A 884 -51.01 -31.00 2.65
C TYR A 884 -51.40 -31.63 1.33
N ASP A 885 -51.47 -30.81 0.28
CA ASP A 885 -51.55 -31.29 -1.09
C ASP A 885 -50.33 -32.16 -1.42
N PRO A 886 -50.48 -33.14 -2.33
CA PRO A 886 -49.36 -33.98 -2.75
C PRO A 886 -48.14 -33.14 -3.15
N PRO A 887 -46.92 -33.59 -2.81
CA PRO A 887 -45.70 -32.83 -3.04
C PRO A 887 -45.51 -32.53 -4.53
N ARG A 888 -45.25 -31.26 -4.83
CA ARG A 888 -44.93 -30.78 -6.19
C ARG A 888 -43.63 -30.01 -6.18
N VAL A 889 -42.86 -30.14 -7.24
CA VAL A 889 -41.64 -29.34 -7.40
C VAL A 889 -42.04 -27.93 -7.87
N ARG A 890 -41.61 -26.91 -7.13
CA ARG A 890 -41.89 -25.49 -7.43
C ARG A 890 -40.60 -24.70 -7.51
N ALA A 891 -40.61 -23.63 -8.30
CA ALA A 891 -39.44 -22.80 -8.56
C ALA A 891 -39.47 -21.50 -7.74
N PHE A 892 -38.32 -21.14 -7.18
CA PHE A 892 -38.00 -19.86 -6.58
C PHE A 892 -36.95 -19.19 -7.47
N SER A 893 -37.06 -17.90 -7.73
CA SER A 893 -36.15 -17.20 -8.65
C SER A 893 -35.76 -15.82 -8.18
N THR A 894 -34.49 -15.42 -8.36
CA THR A 894 -34.05 -14.03 -8.14
C THR A 894 -34.34 -13.11 -9.32
N ALA A 895 -34.82 -13.66 -10.43
CA ALA A 895 -35.20 -12.94 -11.62
C ALA A 895 -36.70 -12.61 -11.60
N ILE A 896 -37.37 -12.56 -12.75
CA ILE A 896 -38.80 -12.28 -12.82
C ILE A 896 -39.60 -13.58 -12.67
N THR A 897 -40.54 -13.59 -11.71
CA THR A 897 -41.54 -14.65 -11.59
C THR A 897 -42.90 -14.11 -12.01
N THR A 898 -43.45 -14.64 -13.10
CA THR A 898 -44.79 -14.29 -13.59
C THR A 898 -45.79 -15.38 -13.18
N VAL A 899 -46.86 -14.99 -12.49
CA VAL A 899 -47.91 -15.91 -12.02
C VAL A 899 -49.20 -15.56 -12.72
N THR A 900 -49.77 -16.51 -13.46
CA THR A 900 -51.03 -16.31 -14.18
C THR A 900 -52.05 -17.35 -13.73
N LYS A 901 -53.24 -16.90 -13.33
CA LYS A 901 -54.37 -17.78 -13.08
C LYS A 901 -55.62 -17.24 -13.76
N GLY A 902 -56.11 -17.97 -14.76
CA GLY A 902 -57.19 -17.45 -15.62
C GLY A 902 -56.77 -16.17 -16.34
N SER A 903 -57.48 -15.07 -16.12
CA SER A 903 -57.15 -13.74 -16.66
C SER A 903 -56.28 -12.89 -15.72
N GLU A 904 -56.03 -13.34 -14.49
CA GLU A 904 -55.26 -12.58 -13.51
C GLU A 904 -53.77 -12.89 -13.63
N GLU A 905 -52.94 -11.85 -13.58
CA GLU A 905 -51.49 -11.94 -13.68
C GLU A 905 -50.82 -11.11 -12.58
N LEU A 906 -49.79 -11.67 -11.96
CA LEU A 906 -48.92 -11.00 -11.01
C LEU A 906 -47.47 -11.22 -11.41
N ILE A 907 -46.69 -10.13 -11.42
CA ILE A 907 -45.25 -10.18 -11.66
C ILE A 907 -44.53 -9.89 -10.34
N LEU A 908 -43.66 -10.80 -9.94
CA LEU A 908 -42.77 -10.66 -8.79
C LEU A 908 -41.36 -10.47 -9.32
N SER A 909 -40.74 -9.34 -8.98
CA SER A 909 -39.33 -9.09 -9.27
C SER A 909 -38.49 -9.55 -8.10
N GLY A 910 -37.52 -10.44 -8.34
CA GLY A 910 -36.45 -10.76 -7.41
C GLY A 910 -35.31 -9.74 -7.45
N GLU A 911 -34.25 -10.01 -6.69
CA GLU A 911 -32.99 -9.26 -6.66
C GLU A 911 -31.86 -10.30 -6.64
N ASN A 912 -30.91 -10.18 -7.57
CA ASN A 912 -29.81 -11.15 -7.70
C ASN A 912 -28.96 -11.18 -6.43
N PHE A 913 -28.46 -12.35 -6.07
CA PHE A 913 -27.46 -12.46 -5.02
C PHE A 913 -26.15 -11.81 -5.48
N VAL A 914 -25.29 -11.42 -4.56
CA VAL A 914 -23.89 -11.19 -4.92
C VAL A 914 -23.12 -12.47 -4.67
N CYS A 915 -22.58 -13.03 -5.75
CA CYS A 915 -21.52 -14.02 -5.67
C CYS A 915 -20.20 -13.26 -5.46
N GLY A 916 -19.43 -13.63 -4.43
CA GLY A 916 -18.10 -13.06 -4.24
C GLY A 916 -17.16 -13.39 -5.43
N ASP A 917 -15.92 -12.90 -5.37
CA ASP A 917 -14.96 -12.99 -6.48
C ASP A 917 -14.91 -14.39 -7.14
N ALA A 918 -15.22 -14.42 -8.44
CA ALA A 918 -15.21 -15.60 -9.33
C ALA A 918 -16.08 -16.80 -8.89
N GLY A 919 -17.14 -16.59 -8.11
CA GLY A 919 -18.04 -17.67 -7.71
C GLY A 919 -17.41 -18.61 -6.68
N THR A 920 -16.49 -18.13 -5.84
CA THR A 920 -15.80 -18.98 -4.84
C THR A 920 -16.35 -18.83 -3.42
N SER A 921 -17.17 -17.81 -3.14
CA SER A 921 -17.90 -17.66 -1.87
C SER A 921 -19.27 -16.98 -2.03
N TRP A 922 -20.19 -17.32 -1.15
CA TRP A 922 -21.48 -16.68 -0.95
C TRP A 922 -21.40 -15.95 0.41
N PRO A 923 -21.01 -14.66 0.47
CA PRO A 923 -20.74 -13.93 1.73
C PRO A 923 -21.98 -13.26 2.36
N LEU A 924 -22.25 -13.48 3.66
CA LEU A 924 -23.36 -12.83 4.39
C LEU A 924 -22.94 -11.41 4.80
N GLY A 925 -23.71 -10.38 4.43
CA GLY A 925 -23.55 -9.02 4.98
C GLY A 925 -23.49 -7.88 3.95
N ASP A 926 -23.04 -8.14 2.72
CA ASP A 926 -22.65 -7.03 1.83
C ASP A 926 -23.56 -6.80 0.61
N SER A 927 -24.64 -7.56 0.42
CA SER A 927 -25.57 -7.24 -0.69
C SER A 927 -26.97 -7.83 -0.60
N PRO A 928 -27.98 -7.07 -1.09
CA PRO A 928 -29.37 -7.47 -1.06
C PRO A 928 -29.64 -8.63 -2.03
N GLY A 929 -30.27 -9.72 -1.56
CA GLY A 929 -30.70 -10.83 -2.42
C GLY A 929 -32.16 -11.17 -2.16
N MET A 930 -32.96 -11.37 -3.22
CA MET A 930 -34.40 -11.60 -3.10
C MET A 930 -34.91 -12.69 -4.04
N LEU A 931 -35.41 -13.80 -3.48
CA LEU A 931 -36.08 -14.86 -4.24
C LEU A 931 -37.59 -14.61 -4.32
N GLY A 932 -38.18 -14.71 -5.49
CA GLY A 932 -39.62 -14.73 -5.73
C GLY A 932 -40.17 -16.14 -5.89
N PHE A 933 -41.34 -16.39 -5.32
CA PHE A 933 -42.05 -17.67 -5.34
C PHE A 933 -43.50 -17.47 -5.73
N GLY A 934 -43.90 -18.02 -6.87
CA GLY A 934 -45.26 -17.88 -7.39
C GLY A 934 -46.26 -18.88 -6.79
N LEU A 935 -47.42 -18.37 -6.38
CA LEU A 935 -48.54 -19.13 -5.82
C LEU A 935 -49.86 -18.75 -6.48
N PRO A 936 -50.30 -19.48 -7.52
CA PRO A 936 -51.66 -19.33 -8.06
C PRO A 936 -52.66 -19.94 -7.05
N SER A 937 -53.32 -19.09 -6.26
CA SER A 937 -54.21 -19.52 -5.18
C SER A 937 -55.68 -19.45 -5.57
N PHE A 938 -56.54 -20.11 -4.80
CA PHE A 938 -57.98 -20.12 -4.99
C PHE A 938 -58.67 -19.59 -3.73
N ASP A 939 -59.51 -18.57 -3.88
CA ASP A 939 -60.41 -18.14 -2.80
C ASP A 939 -61.85 -18.06 -3.33
N SER A 940 -62.69 -18.98 -2.85
CA SER A 940 -64.12 -19.03 -3.18
C SER A 940 -64.89 -17.74 -2.82
N ARG A 941 -64.33 -16.87 -1.96
CA ARG A 941 -64.90 -15.57 -1.60
C ARG A 941 -64.63 -14.49 -2.66
N VAL A 942 -63.65 -14.70 -3.54
CA VAL A 942 -63.33 -13.82 -4.67
C VAL A 942 -64.14 -14.27 -5.89
N PRO A 943 -64.88 -13.37 -6.59
CA PRO A 943 -65.69 -13.77 -7.74
C PRO A 943 -64.87 -14.51 -8.81
N GLY A 944 -65.20 -15.78 -9.09
CA GLY A 944 -64.45 -16.65 -10.00
C GLY A 944 -63.21 -17.32 -9.41
N GLY A 945 -62.83 -16.96 -8.18
CA GLY A 945 -61.79 -17.58 -7.35
C GLY A 945 -60.38 -17.62 -7.94
N ASN A 946 -60.11 -16.84 -8.98
CA ASN A 946 -58.79 -16.76 -9.59
C ASN A 946 -57.96 -15.70 -8.87
N LEU A 947 -56.97 -16.13 -8.10
CA LEU A 947 -55.98 -15.26 -7.46
C LEU A 947 -54.57 -15.63 -7.94
N ALA A 948 -53.80 -14.63 -8.35
CA ALA A 948 -52.37 -14.74 -8.54
C ALA A 948 -51.68 -14.11 -7.33
N GLY A 949 -50.83 -14.87 -6.65
CA GLY A 949 -50.09 -14.41 -5.47
C GLY A 949 -48.66 -14.94 -5.46
N GLY A 950 -47.88 -14.54 -4.47
CA GLY A 950 -46.59 -15.16 -4.20
C GLY A 950 -45.84 -14.57 -3.02
N LEU A 951 -44.66 -15.13 -2.77
CA LEU A 951 -43.79 -14.78 -1.66
C LEU A 951 -42.47 -14.21 -2.18
N LEU A 952 -41.89 -13.26 -1.46
CA LEU A 952 -40.52 -12.81 -1.66
C LEU A 952 -39.70 -13.14 -0.40
N PHE A 953 -38.46 -13.61 -0.59
CA PHE A 953 -37.51 -13.93 0.47
C PHE A 953 -36.34 -12.98 0.31
N ALA A 954 -36.31 -11.88 1.07
CA ALA A 954 -35.29 -10.83 0.93
C ALA A 954 -34.31 -10.83 2.11
N ASP A 955 -33.03 -10.69 1.81
CA ASP A 955 -31.94 -10.53 2.77
C ASP A 955 -31.32 -9.14 2.55
N ARG A 956 -31.63 -8.14 3.39
CA ARG A 956 -30.84 -6.90 3.52
C ARG A 956 -30.28 -6.84 4.95
N ALA A 957 -29.15 -6.20 5.15
CA ALA A 957 -28.53 -6.13 6.47
C ALA A 957 -29.44 -5.37 7.47
N ASP A 958 -30.25 -6.13 8.22
CA ASP A 958 -30.85 -5.75 9.50
C ASP A 958 -30.66 -6.96 10.43
N ALA A 959 -29.47 -7.05 11.03
CA ALA A 959 -29.12 -8.08 12.00
C ALA A 959 -28.67 -7.45 13.31
N CYS A 960 -29.62 -6.81 14.00
CA CYS A 960 -29.60 -6.65 15.44
C CYS A 960 -31.02 -7.04 15.92
N PRO A 961 -31.19 -7.79 17.03
CA PRO A 961 -32.48 -8.34 17.44
C PRO A 961 -33.58 -7.30 17.64
#